data_AF-A0A3E1DGF0-F1
#
_entry.id   AF-A0A3E1DGF0-F1
#
_cell.length_a   1.000
_cell.length_b   1.000
_cell.length_c   1.000
_cell.angle_alpha   90.00
_cell.angle_beta   90.00
_cell.angle_gamma   90.00
#
_symmetry.space_group_name_H-M   'P 1'
#
loop_
_entity.id
_entity.type
_entity.pdbx_description
1 polymer ?
#
loop_
_entity_poly.entity_id
_entity_poly.type
_entity_poly.pdbx_seq_one_letter_code
_entity_poly.pdbx_strand_id
1 'polypeptide(L)'
;MEIGQDITITLCCVDCINHELAIEALKKSKEKCVFDRVLFLTDRDFSLPDIETIKILPIRSRQEYSMFVLHELHRYIDSDFVLLVQWDGYIINPNAWTNEFLNFDYIGAVWGHHKDGFRVGNGGFSLRSRKLLLATRAIPFDEELAEDELIGRKYRPLLEEQYQVRFAPESEAEKFSFETTYPARQPFGFHGLFNIWMTLAPNEVEQFIHSLPSNVTNSIQFFRLGINYRDLRQFRFAEAVFQRILENNPAHSDARSQLAAMASPPASKTISRNATCACGSGERYKNCCGKIAVTSIPRGATREEDIQWMLSVALKHHQLGHIVHANTMYGLILHEQPQNAVALQYSGVIAYQSGSHEKALKLIEQAIQIQPSIPDFHNNLGLVFQAIGDHQRATECYRQAIALNANYVDAYNNLGLILEATGRPAEAVTYYERAIALRPDFAQAHWNLSLALLATGNFLRGWDEYEWRLKTPELAGEGNRFTRPLWNGEDLRGKTILLHAEQGFGDAIQFIRYAPLVASLGGHILFECKPALKRLFKEVEGIHEIILRGDPLSQYDFHCPLLSLPPRFRTAEVEIPVAAPYLFPDEGLVEDWRKRMPDTGSALKVGLVWAGSPGNKNDLNRSIALSQFDLFGTVENVVFFNLQKGSGEAQANDPLTNLHFIGLTEDIGDFASTAALIANLDLVICVDTSVAHLAGAIGKPAWVLLPFAADWRWLLEREDSPWYPSLRLFRQCNIGNWEEVVVRVRDALCKMAA
;
A
#
# COMPACT_ATOMS: atom_id res chain seq x y z
N MET A 1 -22.84 -2.63 -14.58
CA MET A 1 -22.69 -1.90 -13.31
C MET A 1 -23.23 -0.51 -13.55
N GLU A 2 -24.35 -0.18 -12.92
CA GLU A 2 -25.09 1.06 -13.19
C GLU A 2 -24.38 2.26 -12.54
N ILE A 3 -23.89 3.16 -13.39
CA ILE A 3 -23.62 4.55 -13.05
C ILE A 3 -24.98 5.20 -12.76
N GLY A 4 -25.09 6.02 -11.72
CA GLY A 4 -26.36 6.60 -11.27
C GLY A 4 -27.12 7.31 -12.40
N GLN A 5 -28.45 7.23 -12.38
CA GLN A 5 -29.38 7.59 -13.47
C GLN A 5 -29.31 9.04 -14.01
N ASP A 6 -28.45 9.92 -13.48
CA ASP A 6 -28.39 11.35 -13.82
C ASP A 6 -27.01 11.88 -14.28
N ILE A 7 -25.95 11.05 -14.37
CA ILE A 7 -24.61 11.50 -14.83
C ILE A 7 -24.30 10.92 -16.20
N THR A 8 -23.97 11.78 -17.15
CA THR A 8 -23.65 11.41 -18.53
C THR A 8 -22.14 11.36 -18.80
N ILE A 9 -21.67 10.31 -19.49
CA ILE A 9 -20.26 10.10 -19.80
C ILE A 9 -20.07 9.83 -21.30
N THR A 10 -19.19 10.62 -21.94
CA THR A 10 -18.75 10.39 -23.32
C THR A 10 -17.40 9.68 -23.36
N LEU A 11 -17.31 8.57 -24.11
CA LEU A 11 -16.02 8.05 -24.57
C LEU A 11 -15.62 8.80 -25.83
N CYS A 12 -14.47 9.46 -25.83
CA CYS A 12 -14.01 10.23 -26.99
C CYS A 12 -12.60 9.80 -27.39
N CYS A 13 -12.36 9.62 -28.69
CA CYS A 13 -11.01 9.50 -29.25
C CYS A 13 -10.79 10.58 -30.31
N VAL A 14 -9.62 11.23 -30.27
CA VAL A 14 -9.19 12.23 -31.26
C VAL A 14 -8.01 11.64 -32.03
N ASP A 15 -8.19 11.30 -33.30
CA ASP A 15 -7.12 10.70 -34.12
C ASP A 15 -7.21 11.05 -35.61
N CYS A 16 -6.12 11.61 -36.18
CA CYS A 16 -5.97 11.91 -37.61
C CYS A 16 -4.79 11.15 -38.30
N ILE A 17 -4.25 10.10 -37.66
CA ILE A 17 -3.10 9.31 -38.15
C ILE A 17 -3.36 7.80 -38.10
N ASN A 18 -3.76 7.24 -36.96
CA ASN A 18 -3.93 5.80 -36.73
C ASN A 18 -5.41 5.42 -36.62
N HIS A 19 -6.21 5.79 -37.62
CA HIS A 19 -7.67 5.64 -37.61
C HIS A 19 -8.16 4.25 -37.16
N GLU A 20 -7.60 3.17 -37.72
CA GLU A 20 -8.00 1.80 -37.39
C GLU A 20 -7.74 1.45 -35.91
N LEU A 21 -6.64 1.94 -35.35
CA LEU A 21 -6.27 1.68 -33.96
C LEU A 21 -7.19 2.43 -33.00
N ALA A 22 -7.52 3.68 -33.32
CA ALA A 22 -8.49 4.48 -32.57
C ALA A 22 -9.90 3.85 -32.59
N ILE A 23 -10.34 3.37 -33.76
CA ILE A 23 -11.65 2.72 -33.91
C ILE A 23 -11.71 1.43 -33.07
N GLU A 24 -10.66 0.61 -33.09
CA GLU A 24 -10.62 -0.62 -32.30
C GLU A 24 -10.60 -0.34 -30.79
N ALA A 25 -9.84 0.67 -30.36
CA ALA A 25 -9.81 1.09 -28.97
C ALA A 25 -11.19 1.54 -28.46
N LEU A 26 -11.94 2.30 -29.28
CA LEU A 26 -13.31 2.71 -28.97
C LEU A 26 -14.26 1.51 -28.88
N LYS A 27 -14.18 0.56 -29.82
CA LYS A 27 -14.99 -0.67 -29.81
C LYS A 27 -14.71 -1.53 -28.57
N LYS A 28 -13.44 -1.80 -28.25
CA LYS A 28 -13.11 -2.64 -27.10
C LYS A 28 -13.43 -1.98 -25.77
N SER A 29 -13.30 -0.66 -25.68
CA SER A 29 -13.70 0.08 -24.48
C SER A 29 -15.20 0.00 -24.22
N LYS A 30 -16.03 0.05 -25.27
CA LYS A 30 -17.50 -0.04 -25.14
C LYS A 30 -18.01 -1.47 -24.86
N GLU A 31 -17.22 -2.52 -25.10
CA GLU A 31 -17.65 -3.91 -24.82
C GLU A 31 -17.89 -4.16 -23.33
N LYS A 32 -17.12 -3.51 -22.45
CA LYS A 32 -17.09 -3.80 -21.00
C LYS A 32 -17.37 -2.59 -20.12
N CYS A 33 -17.47 -1.39 -20.69
CA CYS A 33 -17.80 -0.16 -19.99
C CYS A 33 -19.05 0.47 -20.61
N VAL A 34 -19.84 1.18 -19.79
CA VAL A 34 -21.11 1.80 -20.23
C VAL A 34 -20.88 3.28 -20.47
N PHE A 35 -21.20 3.77 -21.67
CA PHE A 35 -21.10 5.19 -22.02
C PHE A 35 -22.41 5.66 -22.67
N ASP A 36 -22.81 6.89 -22.39
CA ASP A 36 -23.99 7.51 -23.01
C ASP A 36 -23.74 7.86 -24.48
N ARG A 37 -22.48 8.21 -24.79
CA ARG A 37 -22.05 8.62 -26.12
C ARG A 37 -20.65 8.12 -26.41
N VAL A 38 -20.43 7.63 -27.63
CA VAL A 38 -19.10 7.24 -28.12
C VAL A 38 -18.79 8.07 -29.35
N LEU A 39 -17.71 8.84 -29.28
CA LEU A 39 -17.37 9.90 -30.24
C LEU A 39 -15.97 9.69 -30.81
N PHE A 40 -15.87 9.75 -32.14
CA PHE A 40 -14.61 9.73 -32.87
C PHE A 40 -14.41 11.04 -33.64
N LEU A 41 -13.41 11.82 -33.21
CA LEU A 41 -13.04 13.09 -33.82
C LEU A 41 -11.83 12.88 -34.74
N THR A 42 -12.03 13.05 -36.05
CA THR A 42 -10.99 12.70 -37.04
C THR A 42 -11.04 13.55 -38.32
N ASP A 43 -10.00 13.51 -39.16
CA ASP A 43 -9.91 14.26 -40.42
C ASP A 43 -10.60 13.57 -41.62
N ARG A 44 -11.17 12.39 -41.41
CA ARG A 44 -11.82 11.56 -42.45
C ARG A 44 -13.27 11.23 -42.10
N ASP A 45 -14.05 10.94 -43.12
CA ASP A 45 -15.43 10.51 -42.94
C ASP A 45 -15.48 8.99 -42.77
N PHE A 46 -16.04 8.53 -41.64
CA PHE A 46 -16.32 7.12 -41.37
C PHE A 46 -17.82 6.91 -41.11
N SER A 47 -18.32 5.73 -41.48
CA SER A 47 -19.65 5.27 -41.10
C SER A 47 -19.48 4.03 -40.22
N LEU A 48 -19.67 4.22 -38.91
CA LEU A 48 -19.42 3.19 -37.90
C LEU A 48 -20.69 2.94 -37.07
N PRO A 49 -21.07 1.66 -36.82
CA PRO A 49 -22.17 1.35 -35.93
C PRO A 49 -21.87 1.77 -34.48
N ASP A 50 -22.79 2.53 -33.89
CA ASP A 50 -22.76 3.00 -32.50
C ASP A 50 -21.49 3.79 -32.11
N ILE A 51 -20.83 4.42 -33.09
CA ILE A 51 -19.73 5.37 -32.88
C ILE A 51 -20.03 6.59 -33.75
N GLU A 52 -20.33 7.71 -33.09
CA GLU A 52 -20.54 8.98 -33.79
C GLU A 52 -19.19 9.48 -34.31
N THR A 53 -19.12 9.83 -35.59
CA THR A 53 -17.89 10.37 -36.20
C THR A 53 -18.12 11.83 -36.57
N ILE A 54 -17.27 12.73 -36.07
CA ILE A 54 -17.30 14.15 -36.43
C ILE A 54 -15.97 14.52 -37.10
N LYS A 55 -16.08 15.16 -38.26
CA LYS A 55 -14.93 15.64 -39.01
C LYS A 55 -14.34 16.90 -38.39
N ILE A 56 -13.05 16.87 -38.07
CA ILE A 56 -12.27 18.00 -37.56
C ILE A 56 -11.15 18.38 -38.53
N LEU A 57 -10.49 19.51 -38.28
CA LEU A 57 -9.27 19.86 -39.02
C LEU A 57 -8.16 18.84 -38.73
N PRO A 58 -7.30 18.51 -39.71
CA PRO A 58 -6.22 17.57 -39.49
C PRO A 58 -5.28 18.02 -38.38
N ILE A 59 -5.04 17.13 -37.42
CA ILE A 59 -4.06 17.28 -36.35
C ILE A 59 -2.83 16.47 -36.76
N ARG A 60 -1.68 17.13 -36.89
CA ARG A 60 -0.43 16.55 -37.42
C ARG A 60 0.71 16.51 -36.40
N SER A 61 0.54 17.17 -35.26
CA SER A 61 1.56 17.26 -34.21
C SER A 61 0.95 17.12 -32.81
N ARG A 62 1.79 16.79 -31.83
CA ARG A 62 1.38 16.73 -30.41
C ARG A 62 0.94 18.11 -29.89
N GLN A 63 1.56 19.18 -30.39
CA GLN A 63 1.19 20.55 -30.05
C GLN A 63 -0.21 20.89 -30.58
N GLU A 64 -0.51 20.55 -31.83
CA GLU A 64 -1.86 20.73 -32.39
C GLU A 64 -2.91 19.90 -31.62
N TYR A 65 -2.56 18.68 -31.21
CA TYR A 65 -3.42 17.85 -30.35
C TYR A 65 -3.68 18.54 -29.00
N SER A 66 -2.62 18.99 -28.33
CA SER A 66 -2.69 19.66 -27.02
C SER A 66 -3.56 20.91 -27.09
N MET A 67 -3.37 21.72 -28.13
CA MET A 67 -4.15 22.93 -28.40
C MET A 67 -5.63 22.60 -28.63
N PHE A 68 -5.92 21.61 -29.48
CA PHE A 68 -7.28 21.18 -29.76
C PHE A 68 -7.98 20.70 -28.47
N VAL A 69 -7.30 19.88 -27.69
CA VAL A 69 -7.84 19.31 -26.44
C VAL A 69 -8.11 20.39 -25.38
N LEU A 70 -7.24 21.39 -25.26
CA LEU A 70 -7.41 22.48 -24.29
C LEU A 70 -8.48 23.50 -24.68
N HIS A 71 -8.54 23.86 -25.97
CA HIS A 71 -9.32 25.02 -26.42
C HIS A 71 -10.54 24.68 -27.27
N GLU A 72 -10.59 23.53 -27.93
CA GLU A 72 -11.65 23.20 -28.91
C GLU A 72 -12.51 22.00 -28.50
N LEU A 73 -11.98 21.03 -27.75
CA LEU A 73 -12.69 19.80 -27.36
C LEU A 73 -14.04 20.07 -26.68
N HIS A 74 -14.12 21.12 -25.85
CA HIS A 74 -15.35 21.53 -25.15
C HIS A 74 -16.55 21.80 -26.07
N ARG A 75 -16.33 22.05 -27.37
CA ARG A 75 -17.41 22.28 -28.35
C ARG A 75 -18.10 21.00 -28.79
N TYR A 76 -17.43 19.86 -28.63
CA TYR A 76 -17.90 18.55 -29.08
C TYR A 76 -18.46 17.69 -27.94
N ILE A 77 -18.20 18.08 -26.69
CA ILE A 77 -18.60 17.36 -25.48
C ILE A 77 -19.71 18.13 -24.76
N ASP A 78 -20.89 17.52 -24.70
CA ASP A 78 -22.09 18.00 -24.03
C ASP A 78 -22.38 17.28 -22.71
N SER A 79 -21.77 16.12 -22.49
CA SER A 79 -21.88 15.30 -21.27
C SER A 79 -21.16 15.90 -20.06
N ASP A 80 -21.48 15.36 -18.87
CA ASP A 80 -20.87 15.77 -17.60
C ASP A 80 -19.39 15.40 -17.52
N PHE A 81 -19.01 14.28 -18.13
CA PHE A 81 -17.64 13.80 -18.20
C PHE A 81 -17.29 13.29 -19.60
N VAL A 82 -16.04 13.53 -20.00
CA VAL A 82 -15.43 12.83 -21.13
C VAL A 82 -14.27 12.00 -20.64
N LEU A 83 -14.23 10.76 -21.09
CA LEU A 83 -13.05 9.93 -21.00
C LEU A 83 -12.37 9.93 -22.38
N LEU A 84 -11.27 10.67 -22.45
CA LEU A 84 -10.56 10.99 -23.68
C LEU A 84 -9.42 9.99 -23.89
N VAL A 85 -9.50 9.21 -24.96
CA VAL A 85 -8.43 8.32 -25.45
C VAL A 85 -7.49 9.14 -26.34
N GLN A 86 -6.20 9.11 -26.01
CA GLN A 86 -5.15 9.78 -26.78
C GLN A 86 -4.76 8.98 -28.03
N TRP A 87 -3.89 9.57 -28.86
CA TRP A 87 -3.54 9.16 -30.23
C TRP A 87 -2.94 7.76 -30.42
N ASP A 88 -2.82 7.01 -29.32
CA ASP A 88 -2.15 5.72 -29.26
C ASP A 88 -3.13 4.53 -29.19
N GLY A 89 -4.45 4.75 -29.19
CA GLY A 89 -5.42 3.65 -29.23
C GLY A 89 -5.53 2.87 -27.92
N TYR A 90 -5.64 3.59 -26.80
CA TYR A 90 -5.78 3.01 -25.47
C TYR A 90 -7.21 2.50 -25.20
N ILE A 91 -7.33 1.28 -24.68
CA ILE A 91 -8.58 0.67 -24.20
C ILE A 91 -8.73 0.92 -22.70
N ILE A 92 -9.96 1.26 -22.31
CA ILE A 92 -10.32 1.55 -20.93
C ILE A 92 -10.35 0.28 -20.09
N ASN A 93 -9.65 0.30 -18.95
CA ASN A 93 -9.66 -0.81 -18.01
C ASN A 93 -11.04 -0.92 -17.33
N PRO A 94 -11.82 -2.00 -17.57
CA PRO A 94 -13.14 -2.14 -16.97
C PRO A 94 -13.10 -2.30 -15.45
N ASN A 95 -11.95 -2.73 -14.89
CA ASN A 95 -11.80 -2.82 -13.43
C ASN A 95 -11.77 -1.43 -12.75
N ALA A 96 -11.45 -0.38 -13.51
CA ALA A 96 -11.50 1.00 -13.03
C ALA A 96 -12.90 1.62 -13.12
N TRP A 97 -13.86 0.92 -13.75
CA TRP A 97 -15.19 1.44 -14.05
C TRP A 97 -16.11 1.42 -12.82
N THR A 98 -15.81 2.28 -11.84
CA THR A 98 -16.54 2.43 -10.56
C THR A 98 -17.08 3.84 -10.39
N ASN A 99 -18.00 4.06 -9.45
CA ASN A 99 -18.50 5.42 -9.19
C ASN A 99 -17.44 6.34 -8.55
N GLU A 100 -16.32 5.80 -8.06
CA GLU A 100 -15.29 6.58 -7.34
C GLU A 100 -14.59 7.59 -8.25
N PHE A 101 -14.33 7.25 -9.51
CA PHE A 101 -13.61 8.14 -10.42
C PHE A 101 -14.38 9.42 -10.74
N LEU A 102 -15.72 9.39 -10.62
CA LEU A 102 -16.61 10.54 -10.82
C LEU A 102 -16.51 11.59 -9.71
N ASN A 103 -15.79 11.28 -8.62
CA ASN A 103 -15.45 12.26 -7.59
C ASN A 103 -14.36 13.25 -8.03
N PHE A 104 -13.77 13.05 -9.21
CA PHE A 104 -12.66 13.85 -9.70
C PHE A 104 -13.00 14.49 -11.04
N ASP A 105 -12.55 15.73 -11.21
CA ASP A 105 -12.70 16.50 -12.44
C ASP A 105 -11.59 16.22 -13.44
N TYR A 106 -10.44 15.75 -12.96
CA TYR A 106 -9.32 15.34 -13.80
C TYR A 106 -8.65 14.08 -13.27
N ILE A 107 -8.52 13.08 -14.15
CA ILE A 107 -7.64 11.92 -13.97
C ILE A 107 -6.67 11.92 -15.13
N GLY A 108 -5.41 12.25 -14.84
CA GLY A 108 -4.33 12.30 -15.83
C GLY A 108 -3.40 11.09 -15.74
N ALA A 109 -2.46 11.02 -16.69
CA ALA A 109 -1.39 10.03 -16.71
C ALA A 109 -0.45 10.17 -15.50
N VAL A 110 -0.01 9.04 -14.95
CA VAL A 110 1.00 8.97 -13.88
C VAL A 110 2.41 9.21 -14.44
N TRP A 111 3.24 10.02 -13.77
CA TRP A 111 4.63 10.31 -14.15
C TRP A 111 5.62 9.79 -13.10
N GLY A 112 6.36 8.71 -13.38
CA GLY A 112 7.33 8.11 -12.44
C GLY A 112 8.79 8.58 -12.64
N HIS A 113 9.58 8.61 -11.54
CA HIS A 113 11.04 8.86 -11.53
C HIS A 113 11.85 7.57 -11.69
N HIS A 114 12.88 7.56 -12.56
CA HIS A 114 14.01 6.63 -12.43
C HIS A 114 15.35 7.25 -12.89
N LYS A 115 16.45 6.77 -12.29
CA LYS A 115 17.79 7.38 -12.17
C LYS A 115 18.55 7.84 -13.44
N ASP A 116 18.13 7.58 -14.68
CA ASP A 116 18.93 7.91 -15.88
C ASP A 116 18.12 8.48 -17.07
N GLY A 117 16.97 9.12 -16.84
CA GLY A 117 16.23 9.88 -17.87
C GLY A 117 14.74 9.53 -17.97
N PHE A 118 13.94 10.51 -18.37
CA PHE A 118 12.48 10.42 -18.49
C PHE A 118 12.04 9.44 -19.59
N ARG A 119 11.08 8.54 -19.27
CA ARG A 119 10.15 7.80 -20.16
C ARG A 119 9.40 6.75 -19.32
N VAL A 120 8.09 6.49 -19.41
CA VAL A 120 6.92 7.07 -20.11
C VAL A 120 5.76 6.96 -19.10
N GLY A 121 4.91 7.98 -18.98
CA GLY A 121 3.68 7.91 -18.18
C GLY A 121 2.54 7.26 -18.96
N ASN A 122 1.46 6.82 -18.29
CA ASN A 122 0.24 6.29 -18.92
C ASN A 122 -0.53 7.35 -19.75
N GLY A 123 0.10 7.99 -20.74
CA GLY A 123 -0.46 9.03 -21.60
C GLY A 123 -1.52 8.53 -22.59
N GLY A 124 -2.14 7.38 -22.35
CA GLY A 124 -3.11 6.79 -23.27
C GLY A 124 -4.53 7.35 -23.11
N PHE A 125 -4.87 7.92 -21.95
CA PHE A 125 -6.20 8.44 -21.68
C PHE A 125 -6.20 9.57 -20.64
N SER A 126 -7.32 10.30 -20.54
CA SER A 126 -7.62 11.16 -19.40
C SER A 126 -9.12 11.24 -19.13
N LEU A 127 -9.52 11.26 -17.86
CA LEU A 127 -10.87 11.68 -17.48
C LEU A 127 -10.90 13.21 -17.35
N ARG A 128 -11.93 13.85 -17.89
CA ARG A 128 -12.15 15.29 -17.80
C ARG A 128 -13.61 15.58 -17.55
N SER A 129 -13.93 16.31 -16.49
CA SER A 129 -15.28 16.84 -16.31
C SER A 129 -15.54 18.00 -17.27
N ARG A 130 -16.82 18.24 -17.54
CA ARG A 130 -17.27 19.39 -18.32
C ARG A 130 -16.81 20.71 -17.72
N LYS A 131 -16.78 20.78 -16.38
CA LYS A 131 -16.24 21.92 -15.61
C LYS A 131 -14.78 22.18 -15.96
N LEU A 132 -13.95 21.14 -15.98
CA LEU A 132 -12.54 21.26 -16.37
C LEU A 132 -12.39 21.76 -17.81
N LEU A 133 -13.12 21.17 -18.77
CA LEU A 133 -13.04 21.56 -20.19
C LEU A 133 -13.35 23.05 -20.40
N LEU A 134 -14.31 23.60 -19.65
CA LEU A 134 -14.63 25.02 -19.69
C LEU A 134 -13.55 25.89 -19.04
N ALA A 135 -12.95 25.42 -17.94
CA ALA A 135 -11.89 26.14 -17.23
C ALA A 135 -10.61 26.22 -18.09
N THR A 136 -10.22 25.14 -18.76
CA THR A 136 -8.98 25.08 -19.54
C THR A 136 -8.99 25.96 -20.78
N ARG A 137 -10.17 26.32 -21.30
CA ARG A 137 -10.28 27.24 -22.45
C ARG A 137 -9.66 28.61 -22.18
N ALA A 138 -9.66 29.06 -20.93
CA ALA A 138 -9.17 30.38 -20.53
C ALA A 138 -7.66 30.39 -20.19
N ILE A 139 -7.01 29.24 -20.19
CA ILE A 139 -5.61 29.09 -19.79
C ILE A 139 -4.69 29.38 -20.98
N PRO A 140 -3.58 30.13 -20.83
CA PRO A 140 -2.62 30.34 -21.90
C PRO A 140 -1.97 29.02 -22.38
N PHE A 141 -1.91 28.80 -23.69
CA PHE A 141 -1.18 27.69 -24.27
C PHE A 141 0.33 27.95 -24.25
N ASP A 142 1.10 26.92 -23.87
CA ASP A 142 2.55 26.91 -23.88
C ASP A 142 3.01 25.82 -24.85
N GLU A 143 3.65 26.21 -25.97
CA GLU A 143 4.03 25.27 -27.02
C GLU A 143 5.13 24.28 -26.59
N GLU A 144 5.81 24.56 -25.47
CA GLU A 144 6.87 23.72 -24.92
C GLU A 144 6.33 22.60 -24.01
N LEU A 145 5.08 22.69 -23.57
CA LEU A 145 4.47 21.75 -22.63
C LEU A 145 3.27 21.02 -23.25
N ALA A 146 3.12 19.74 -22.91
CA ALA A 146 1.92 18.98 -23.26
C ALA A 146 0.70 19.41 -22.42
N GLU A 147 -0.50 19.06 -22.88
CA GLU A 147 -1.74 19.52 -22.25
C GLU A 147 -1.93 19.01 -20.81
N ASP A 148 -1.43 17.81 -20.53
CA ASP A 148 -1.46 17.19 -19.20
C ASP A 148 -0.46 17.87 -18.24
N GLU A 149 0.70 18.31 -18.73
CA GLU A 149 1.64 19.13 -17.95
C GLU A 149 1.06 20.51 -17.64
N LEU A 150 0.36 21.10 -18.60
CA LEU A 150 -0.33 22.38 -18.41
C LEU A 150 -1.42 22.27 -17.33
N ILE A 151 -2.28 21.25 -17.42
CA ILE A 151 -3.40 21.03 -16.49
C ILE A 151 -2.89 20.59 -15.11
N GLY A 152 -2.01 19.59 -15.06
CA GLY A 152 -1.62 18.90 -13.83
C GLY A 152 -0.47 19.55 -13.06
N ARG A 153 0.36 20.38 -13.71
CA ARG A 153 1.52 21.02 -13.07
C ARG A 153 1.46 22.55 -13.10
N LYS A 154 1.39 23.14 -14.29
CA LYS A 154 1.53 24.61 -14.43
C LYS A 154 0.32 25.36 -13.89
N TYR A 155 -0.88 24.89 -14.19
CA TYR A 155 -2.13 25.57 -13.87
C TYR A 155 -3.00 24.85 -12.84
N ARG A 156 -2.48 23.78 -12.22
CA ARG A 156 -3.21 23.04 -11.18
C ARG A 156 -3.66 23.93 -10.00
N PRO A 157 -2.80 24.77 -9.40
CA PRO A 157 -3.24 25.66 -8.30
C PRO A 157 -4.36 26.59 -8.72
N LEU A 158 -4.28 27.19 -9.91
CA LEU A 158 -5.32 28.06 -10.47
C LEU A 158 -6.65 27.31 -10.67
N LEU A 159 -6.59 26.09 -11.21
CA LEU A 159 -7.75 25.25 -11.45
C LEU A 159 -8.42 24.79 -10.15
N GLU A 160 -7.64 24.47 -9.12
CA GLU A 160 -8.12 24.10 -7.78
C GLU A 160 -8.76 25.32 -7.08
N GLU A 161 -8.07 26.47 -7.04
CA GLU A 161 -8.55 27.66 -6.32
C GLU A 161 -9.73 28.35 -6.99
N GLN A 162 -9.62 28.66 -8.29
CA GLN A 162 -10.59 29.50 -8.99
C GLN A 162 -11.77 28.70 -9.55
N TYR A 163 -11.52 27.46 -10.00
CA TYR A 163 -12.51 26.64 -10.69
C TYR A 163 -12.93 25.41 -9.88
N GLN A 164 -12.39 25.24 -8.67
CA GLN A 164 -12.74 24.14 -7.75
C GLN A 164 -12.59 22.77 -8.42
N VAL A 165 -11.58 22.61 -9.27
CA VAL A 165 -11.29 21.35 -9.98
C VAL A 165 -10.67 20.37 -8.99
N ARG A 166 -11.25 19.17 -8.90
CA ARG A 166 -10.73 18.08 -8.07
C ARG A 166 -9.84 17.16 -8.90
N PHE A 167 -8.55 17.12 -8.58
CA PHE A 167 -7.58 16.24 -9.22
C PHE A 167 -7.53 14.90 -8.49
N ALA A 168 -7.55 13.80 -9.25
CA ALA A 168 -7.44 12.47 -8.65
C ALA A 168 -6.02 12.18 -8.14
N PRO A 169 -5.89 11.39 -7.06
CA PRO A 169 -4.59 10.89 -6.60
C PRO A 169 -4.01 9.86 -7.58
N GLU A 170 -2.70 9.63 -7.48
CA GLU A 170 -1.96 8.66 -8.32
C GLU A 170 -2.57 7.26 -8.24
N SER A 171 -2.97 6.82 -7.04
CA SER A 171 -3.63 5.54 -6.80
C SER A 171 -4.94 5.36 -7.59
N GLU A 172 -5.65 6.45 -7.89
CA GLU A 172 -6.87 6.40 -8.68
C GLU A 172 -6.54 6.32 -10.18
N ALA A 173 -5.57 7.10 -10.64
CA ALA A 173 -5.08 7.03 -12.02
C ALA A 173 -4.48 5.64 -12.35
N GLU A 174 -3.83 5.00 -11.38
CA GLU A 174 -3.27 3.65 -11.48
C GLU A 174 -4.33 2.57 -11.74
N LYS A 175 -5.55 2.70 -11.20
CA LYS A 175 -6.64 1.74 -11.45
C LYS A 175 -6.96 1.60 -12.94
N PHE A 176 -6.84 2.70 -13.70
CA PHE A 176 -7.09 2.72 -15.14
C PHE A 176 -5.92 2.20 -15.99
N SER A 177 -4.76 1.93 -15.36
CA SER A 177 -3.60 1.35 -16.03
C SER A 177 -3.63 -0.18 -16.03
N PHE A 178 -3.18 -0.79 -17.13
CA PHE A 178 -2.85 -2.22 -17.17
C PHE A 178 -1.37 -2.49 -16.78
N GLU A 179 -0.58 -1.44 -16.54
CA GLU A 179 0.88 -1.48 -16.38
C GLU A 179 1.38 -1.49 -14.94
N THR A 180 0.50 -1.25 -13.95
CA THR A 180 0.83 -1.26 -12.51
C THR A 180 1.40 -2.59 -11.99
N THR A 181 1.41 -3.60 -12.85
CA THR A 181 1.85 -4.98 -12.57
C THR A 181 3.09 -5.39 -13.36
N TYR A 182 3.86 -4.42 -13.87
CA TYR A 182 4.98 -4.64 -14.78
C TYR A 182 6.36 -4.71 -14.09
N PRO A 183 7.28 -5.59 -14.50
CA PRO A 183 8.67 -5.57 -14.03
C PRO A 183 9.45 -4.40 -14.66
N ALA A 184 10.01 -3.51 -13.85
CA ALA A 184 10.65 -2.23 -14.22
C ALA A 184 11.84 -2.26 -15.23
N ARG A 185 12.11 -3.36 -15.95
CA ARG A 185 13.30 -3.54 -16.79
C ARG A 185 13.08 -4.10 -18.19
N GLN A 186 11.84 -4.25 -18.65
CA GLN A 186 11.55 -4.65 -20.03
C GLN A 186 10.82 -3.50 -20.75
N PRO A 187 11.43 -2.81 -21.72
CA PRO A 187 10.70 -1.78 -22.46
C PRO A 187 9.71 -2.48 -23.40
N PHE A 188 8.41 -2.34 -23.16
CA PHE A 188 7.41 -2.65 -24.17
C PHE A 188 7.34 -1.50 -25.18
N GLY A 189 7.17 -1.85 -26.45
CA GLY A 189 6.97 -0.86 -27.48
C GLY A 189 5.51 -0.44 -27.56
N PHE A 190 5.23 0.86 -27.45
CA PHE A 190 3.94 1.51 -27.69
C PHE A 190 2.82 1.09 -26.70
N HIS A 191 2.42 2.00 -25.80
CA HIS A 191 1.46 1.75 -24.72
C HIS A 191 0.11 1.24 -25.21
N GLY A 192 -0.39 1.77 -26.33
CA GLY A 192 -1.64 1.30 -26.93
C GLY A 192 -1.59 -0.13 -27.47
N LEU A 193 -0.47 -0.56 -28.03
CA LEU A 193 -0.32 -1.94 -28.53
C LEU A 193 -0.22 -2.94 -27.38
N PHE A 194 0.45 -2.57 -26.29
CA PHE A 194 0.46 -3.34 -25.04
C PHE A 194 -0.94 -3.46 -24.45
N ASN A 195 -1.60 -2.32 -24.30
CA ASN A 195 -2.93 -2.21 -23.74
C ASN A 195 -3.94 -3.03 -24.56
N ILE A 196 -3.92 -2.92 -25.89
CA ILE A 196 -4.76 -3.73 -26.77
C ILE A 196 -4.44 -5.22 -26.62
N TRP A 197 -3.17 -5.62 -26.67
CA TRP A 197 -2.78 -7.02 -26.44
C TRP A 197 -3.34 -7.61 -25.15
N MET A 198 -3.28 -6.87 -24.04
CA MET A 198 -3.77 -7.33 -22.73
C MET A 198 -5.29 -7.60 -22.70
N THR A 199 -6.03 -7.12 -23.71
CA THR A 199 -7.48 -7.25 -23.78
C THR A 199 -7.97 -8.23 -24.85
N LEU A 200 -7.14 -8.54 -25.85
CA LEU A 200 -7.50 -9.44 -26.94
C LEU A 200 -7.56 -10.90 -26.48
N ALA A 201 -8.62 -11.61 -26.89
CA ALA A 201 -8.66 -13.05 -26.75
C ALA A 201 -7.61 -13.70 -27.68
N PRO A 202 -7.06 -14.88 -27.34
CA PRO A 202 -6.00 -15.53 -28.13
C PRO A 202 -6.35 -15.74 -29.62
N ASN A 203 -7.63 -15.90 -29.95
CA ASN A 203 -8.12 -16.04 -31.32
C ASN A 203 -8.23 -14.71 -32.10
N GLU A 204 -8.18 -13.56 -31.43
CA GLU A 204 -8.28 -12.23 -32.03
C GLU A 204 -6.89 -11.64 -32.35
N VAL A 205 -5.83 -12.13 -31.69
CA VAL A 205 -4.47 -11.56 -31.76
C VAL A 205 -3.88 -11.54 -33.18
N GLU A 206 -4.03 -12.63 -33.94
CA GLU A 206 -3.49 -12.70 -35.30
C GLU A 206 -4.24 -11.76 -36.26
N GLN A 207 -5.57 -11.72 -36.16
CA GLN A 207 -6.39 -10.82 -36.96
C GLN A 207 -6.02 -9.35 -36.68
N PHE A 208 -5.81 -9.01 -35.41
CA PHE A 208 -5.34 -7.70 -35.00
C PHE A 208 -3.95 -7.37 -35.58
N ILE A 209 -2.99 -8.28 -35.48
CA ILE A 209 -1.65 -8.09 -36.07
C ILE A 209 -1.74 -7.78 -37.57
N HIS A 210 -2.63 -8.46 -38.30
CA HIS A 210 -2.83 -8.23 -39.72
C HIS A 210 -3.60 -6.94 -40.06
N SER A 211 -4.43 -6.42 -39.15
CA SER A 211 -5.16 -5.17 -39.37
C SER A 211 -4.30 -3.92 -39.18
N LEU A 212 -3.16 -4.03 -38.49
CA LEU A 212 -2.31 -2.89 -38.18
C LEU A 212 -1.71 -2.24 -39.44
N PRO A 213 -1.70 -0.90 -39.50
CA PRO A 213 -1.18 -0.15 -40.64
C PRO A 213 0.35 -0.18 -40.69
N SER A 214 0.91 0.05 -41.89
CA SER A 214 2.34 -0.13 -42.15
C SER A 214 3.25 0.78 -41.31
N ASN A 215 2.79 1.98 -40.95
CA ASN A 215 3.50 2.90 -40.05
C ASN A 215 3.67 2.31 -38.64
N VAL A 216 2.67 1.57 -38.13
CA VAL A 216 2.75 0.88 -36.85
C VAL A 216 3.61 -0.37 -36.96
N THR A 217 3.39 -1.19 -37.98
CA THR A 217 4.13 -2.46 -38.12
C THR A 217 5.62 -2.27 -38.45
N ASN A 218 6.01 -1.14 -39.03
CA ASN A 218 7.41 -0.82 -39.29
C ASN A 218 8.13 -0.19 -38.07
N SER A 219 7.43 -0.03 -36.95
CA SER A 219 7.99 0.58 -35.75
C SER A 219 8.89 -0.40 -34.98
N ILE A 220 9.91 0.14 -34.31
CA ILE A 220 10.78 -0.61 -33.38
C ILE A 220 9.94 -1.25 -32.26
N GLN A 221 8.83 -0.59 -31.92
CA GLN A 221 7.89 -0.98 -30.90
C GLN A 221 7.13 -2.25 -31.27
N PHE A 222 6.65 -2.34 -32.51
CA PHE A 222 6.00 -3.55 -33.02
C PHE A 222 6.98 -4.72 -33.15
N PHE A 223 8.23 -4.46 -33.54
CA PHE A 223 9.28 -5.47 -33.47
C PHE A 223 9.53 -5.97 -32.04
N ARG A 224 9.54 -5.07 -31.05
CA ARG A 224 9.68 -5.41 -29.63
C ARG A 224 8.50 -6.24 -29.12
N LEU A 225 7.26 -5.98 -29.58
CA LEU A 225 6.10 -6.83 -29.29
C LEU A 225 6.34 -8.29 -29.71
N GLY A 226 6.91 -8.52 -30.90
CA GLY A 226 7.27 -9.86 -31.37
C GLY A 226 8.32 -10.54 -30.50
N ILE A 227 9.33 -9.80 -30.05
CA ILE A 227 10.34 -10.29 -29.10
C ILE A 227 9.69 -10.69 -27.77
N ASN A 228 8.76 -9.89 -27.28
CA ASN A 228 8.07 -10.16 -26.02
C ASN A 228 7.18 -11.41 -26.12
N TYR A 229 6.43 -11.58 -27.21
CA TYR A 229 5.68 -12.82 -27.46
C TYR A 229 6.60 -14.05 -27.47
N ARG A 230 7.78 -13.94 -28.11
CA ARG A 230 8.76 -15.02 -28.14
C ARG A 230 9.29 -15.34 -26.74
N ASP A 231 9.63 -14.32 -25.96
CA ASP A 231 10.18 -14.46 -24.61
C ASP A 231 9.14 -15.06 -23.64
N LEU A 232 7.86 -14.74 -23.86
CA LEU A 232 6.69 -15.35 -23.21
C LEU A 232 6.31 -16.72 -23.79
N ARG A 233 7.08 -17.25 -24.76
CA ARG A 233 6.85 -18.53 -25.46
C ARG A 233 5.53 -18.62 -26.23
N GLN A 234 4.92 -17.48 -26.54
CA GLN A 234 3.78 -17.36 -27.44
C GLN A 234 4.26 -17.35 -28.90
N PHE A 235 4.90 -18.46 -29.32
CA PHE A 235 5.63 -18.53 -30.59
C PHE A 235 4.76 -18.25 -31.81
N ARG A 236 3.49 -18.66 -31.78
CA ARG A 236 2.51 -18.41 -32.85
C ARG A 236 2.31 -16.90 -33.09
N PHE A 237 2.13 -16.12 -32.02
CA PHE A 237 1.94 -14.66 -32.14
C PHE A 237 3.23 -13.93 -32.45
N ALA A 238 4.36 -14.38 -31.89
CA ALA A 238 5.67 -13.87 -32.26
C ALA A 238 5.95 -14.05 -33.75
N GLU A 239 5.60 -15.22 -34.30
CA GLU A 239 5.72 -15.52 -35.71
C GLU A 239 4.84 -14.60 -36.55
N ALA A 240 3.56 -14.43 -36.19
CA ALA A 240 2.65 -13.51 -36.86
C ALA A 240 3.19 -12.06 -36.90
N VAL A 241 3.75 -11.57 -35.79
CA VAL A 241 4.37 -10.22 -35.73
C VAL A 241 5.57 -10.12 -36.67
N PHE A 242 6.51 -11.06 -36.63
CA PHE A 242 7.71 -10.97 -37.46
C PHE A 242 7.42 -11.20 -38.94
N GLN A 243 6.46 -12.07 -39.28
CA GLN A 243 5.99 -12.24 -40.66
C GLN A 243 5.37 -10.95 -41.16
N ARG A 244 4.52 -10.31 -40.35
CA ARG A 244 3.91 -9.02 -40.69
C ARG A 244 4.93 -7.90 -40.93
N ILE A 245 6.01 -7.88 -40.16
CA ILE A 245 7.14 -6.96 -40.38
C ILE A 245 7.81 -7.23 -41.73
N LEU A 246 8.03 -8.50 -42.09
CA LEU A 246 8.66 -8.87 -43.36
C LEU A 246 7.77 -8.67 -44.59
N GLU A 247 6.44 -8.79 -44.44
CA GLU A 247 5.48 -8.42 -45.50
C GLU A 247 5.64 -6.95 -45.90
N ASN A 248 5.81 -6.06 -44.91
CA ASN A 248 5.91 -4.62 -45.13
C ASN A 248 7.34 -4.14 -45.40
N ASN A 249 8.34 -4.85 -44.86
CA ASN A 249 9.75 -4.58 -45.09
C ASN A 249 10.53 -5.90 -45.26
N PRO A 250 10.56 -6.45 -46.49
CA PRO A 250 11.24 -7.72 -46.76
C PRO A 250 12.73 -7.72 -46.40
N ALA A 251 13.38 -6.55 -46.33
CA ALA A 251 14.79 -6.39 -46.02
C ALA A 251 15.11 -6.37 -44.50
N HIS A 252 14.11 -6.43 -43.62
CA HIS A 252 14.31 -6.34 -42.16
C HIS A 252 15.08 -7.55 -41.60
N SER A 253 16.40 -7.41 -41.44
CA SER A 253 17.31 -8.49 -41.05
C SER A 253 17.00 -9.10 -39.69
N ASP A 254 16.61 -8.28 -38.71
CA ASP A 254 16.39 -8.75 -37.34
C ASP A 254 15.13 -9.61 -37.24
N ALA A 255 14.00 -9.20 -37.84
CA ALA A 255 12.76 -9.99 -37.90
C ALA A 255 12.98 -11.35 -38.58
N ARG A 256 13.74 -11.37 -39.68
CA ARG A 256 14.14 -12.61 -40.36
C ARG A 256 14.97 -13.52 -39.45
N SER A 257 15.90 -12.93 -38.70
CA SER A 257 16.73 -13.67 -37.75
C SER A 257 15.91 -14.24 -36.60
N GLN A 258 14.89 -13.51 -36.13
CA GLN A 258 13.97 -13.99 -35.10
C GLN A 258 13.12 -15.17 -35.57
N LEU A 259 12.54 -15.10 -36.77
CA LEU A 259 11.79 -16.21 -37.37
C LEU A 259 12.65 -17.45 -37.59
N ALA A 260 13.87 -17.28 -38.11
CA ALA A 260 14.80 -18.39 -38.31
C ALA A 260 15.22 -19.05 -36.98
N ALA A 261 15.41 -18.26 -35.93
CA ALA A 261 15.73 -18.75 -34.59
C ALA A 261 14.56 -19.53 -33.95
N MET A 262 13.32 -19.19 -34.29
CA MET A 262 12.12 -19.88 -33.82
C MET A 262 11.80 -21.16 -34.60
N ALA A 263 12.17 -21.22 -35.89
CA ALA A 263 11.93 -22.38 -36.76
C ALA A 263 12.90 -23.56 -36.56
N SER A 264 14.04 -23.34 -35.89
CA SER A 264 15.01 -24.40 -35.59
C SER A 264 14.67 -25.07 -34.25
N PRO A 265 14.69 -26.41 -34.12
CA PRO A 265 14.64 -27.02 -32.79
C PRO A 265 15.82 -26.48 -31.99
N PRO A 266 15.66 -26.19 -30.68
CA PRO A 266 16.79 -25.72 -29.92
C PRO A 266 17.84 -26.84 -29.93
N ALA A 267 18.90 -26.66 -30.73
CA ALA A 267 20.15 -27.30 -30.42
C ALA A 267 20.41 -26.92 -28.97
N SER A 268 20.60 -27.93 -28.13
CA SER A 268 20.98 -27.79 -26.73
C SER A 268 22.21 -26.87 -26.64
N LYS A 269 21.99 -25.57 -26.65
CA LYS A 269 22.99 -24.59 -26.25
C LYS A 269 22.98 -24.70 -24.75
N THR A 270 23.97 -25.41 -24.25
CA THR A 270 24.34 -25.44 -22.84
C THR A 270 24.46 -23.99 -22.38
N ILE A 271 23.41 -23.47 -21.73
CA ILE A 271 23.43 -22.11 -21.20
C ILE A 271 24.55 -22.11 -20.16
N SER A 272 25.55 -21.25 -20.36
CA SER A 272 26.68 -21.15 -19.43
C SER A 272 26.14 -20.94 -18.02
N ARG A 273 26.59 -21.78 -17.08
CA ARG A 273 26.17 -21.72 -15.66
C ARG A 273 26.33 -20.31 -15.08
N ASN A 274 27.26 -19.52 -15.60
CA ASN A 274 27.53 -18.16 -15.14
C ASN A 274 26.89 -17.03 -15.98
N ALA A 275 26.18 -17.34 -17.06
CA ALA A 275 25.49 -16.32 -17.87
C ALA A 275 24.25 -15.78 -17.13
N THR A 276 23.86 -14.54 -17.38
CA THR A 276 22.62 -13.95 -16.85
C THR A 276 21.41 -14.76 -17.32
N CYS A 277 20.50 -15.07 -16.41
CA CYS A 277 19.38 -15.94 -16.72
C CYS A 277 18.37 -15.25 -17.63
N ALA A 278 17.95 -15.95 -18.70
CA ALA A 278 16.95 -15.48 -19.65
C ALA A 278 15.54 -15.27 -19.02
N CYS A 279 15.34 -15.69 -17.76
CA CYS A 279 14.13 -15.42 -16.96
C CYS A 279 13.97 -13.92 -16.60
N GLY A 280 14.96 -13.08 -16.92
CA GLY A 280 14.94 -11.65 -16.60
C GLY A 280 15.32 -11.33 -15.14
N SER A 281 15.67 -12.33 -14.33
CA SER A 281 15.96 -12.17 -12.89
C SER A 281 17.22 -11.37 -12.58
N GLY A 282 18.07 -11.06 -13.56
CA GLY A 282 19.40 -10.46 -13.33
C GLY A 282 20.44 -11.42 -12.71
N GLU A 283 19.99 -12.49 -12.07
CA GLU A 283 20.84 -13.57 -11.52
C GLU A 283 21.51 -14.45 -12.59
N ARG A 284 22.60 -15.13 -12.21
CA ARG A 284 23.25 -16.13 -13.07
C ARG A 284 22.33 -17.33 -13.27
N TYR A 285 22.34 -17.93 -14.46
CA TYR A 285 21.51 -19.06 -14.86
C TYR A 285 21.57 -20.20 -13.85
N LYS A 286 22.76 -20.58 -13.33
CA LYS A 286 22.91 -21.61 -12.29
C LYS A 286 22.20 -21.31 -10.95
N ASN A 287 21.80 -20.06 -10.73
CA ASN A 287 21.11 -19.59 -9.53
C ASN A 287 19.61 -19.26 -9.80
N CYS A 288 19.17 -19.11 -11.06
CA CYS A 288 17.75 -19.00 -11.50
C CYS A 288 17.31 -20.33 -12.18
N CYS A 289 17.01 -20.30 -13.49
CA CYS A 289 16.40 -21.43 -14.20
C CYS A 289 17.31 -22.65 -14.38
N GLY A 290 18.62 -22.50 -14.21
CA GLY A 290 19.58 -23.60 -14.25
C GLY A 290 19.50 -24.52 -13.04
N LYS A 291 18.83 -24.12 -11.94
CA LYS A 291 18.41 -25.03 -10.87
C LYS A 291 17.16 -25.86 -11.25
N ILE A 292 16.45 -25.43 -12.29
CA ILE A 292 15.12 -25.90 -12.68
C ILE A 292 15.21 -26.76 -13.96
N ALA A 293 16.32 -27.44 -14.20
CA ALA A 293 16.38 -28.41 -15.30
C ALA A 293 15.55 -29.67 -14.95
N VAL A 294 14.23 -29.53 -14.90
CA VAL A 294 13.28 -30.62 -15.01
C VAL A 294 12.81 -30.65 -16.45
N THR A 295 13.38 -31.60 -17.18
CA THR A 295 12.97 -32.21 -18.46
C THR A 295 12.09 -31.38 -19.39
N SER A 296 12.67 -31.03 -20.54
CA SER A 296 11.96 -30.61 -21.75
C SER A 296 10.77 -31.52 -22.04
N ILE A 297 9.60 -30.91 -22.28
CA ILE A 297 8.42 -31.59 -22.83
C ILE A 297 8.79 -32.16 -24.22
N PRO A 298 8.68 -33.48 -24.44
CA PRO A 298 8.85 -34.06 -25.78
C PRO A 298 7.76 -33.56 -26.72
N ARG A 299 8.08 -33.38 -28.01
CA ARG A 299 7.05 -33.16 -29.05
C ARG A 299 6.09 -34.35 -29.04
N GLY A 300 4.81 -34.11 -28.71
CA GLY A 300 3.77 -35.13 -28.56
C GLY A 300 3.06 -35.17 -27.20
N ALA A 301 3.24 -34.16 -26.35
CA ALA A 301 2.61 -34.08 -25.02
C ALA A 301 1.08 -34.11 -25.08
N THR A 302 0.51 -34.77 -24.10
CA THR A 302 -0.94 -34.80 -23.85
C THR A 302 -1.39 -33.46 -23.27
N ARG A 303 -2.65 -33.08 -23.51
CA ARG A 303 -3.26 -31.83 -23.00
C ARG A 303 -3.13 -31.69 -21.46
N GLU A 304 -3.03 -32.81 -20.76
CA GLU A 304 -2.85 -32.87 -19.31
C GLU A 304 -1.41 -32.50 -18.88
N GLU A 305 -0.40 -32.95 -19.62
CA GLU A 305 1.01 -32.59 -19.38
C GLU A 305 1.27 -31.09 -19.62
N ASP A 306 0.60 -30.50 -20.62
CA ASP A 306 0.66 -29.05 -20.88
C ASP A 306 0.07 -28.24 -19.71
N ILE A 307 -1.05 -28.70 -19.13
CA ILE A 307 -1.68 -28.03 -17.98
C ILE A 307 -0.82 -28.14 -16.73
N GLN A 308 -0.21 -29.30 -16.46
CA GLN A 308 0.72 -29.46 -15.35
C GLN A 308 1.95 -28.55 -15.51
N TRP A 309 2.46 -28.41 -16.72
CA TRP A 309 3.54 -27.47 -17.00
C TRP A 309 3.10 -26.02 -16.77
N MET A 310 1.96 -25.61 -17.33
CA MET A 310 1.42 -24.25 -17.13
C MET A 310 1.22 -23.94 -15.65
N LEU A 311 0.73 -24.91 -14.87
CA LEU A 311 0.56 -24.77 -13.43
C LEU A 311 1.90 -24.55 -12.73
N SER A 312 2.92 -25.35 -13.06
CA SER A 312 4.27 -25.18 -12.48
C SER A 312 4.88 -23.82 -12.78
N VAL A 313 4.64 -23.28 -13.98
CA VAL A 313 5.08 -21.95 -14.40
C VAL A 313 4.30 -20.87 -13.65
N ALA A 314 2.98 -20.99 -13.57
CA ALA A 314 2.11 -20.05 -12.85
C ALA A 314 2.51 -19.93 -11.37
N LEU A 315 2.73 -21.07 -10.70
CA LEU A 315 3.21 -21.14 -9.32
C LEU A 315 4.56 -20.43 -9.16
N LYS A 316 5.47 -20.63 -10.12
CA LYS A 316 6.78 -19.98 -10.07
C LYS A 316 6.68 -18.47 -10.24
N HIS A 317 5.84 -18.00 -11.17
CA HIS A 317 5.56 -16.58 -11.33
C HIS A 317 4.93 -16.00 -10.05
N HIS A 318 4.01 -16.71 -9.41
CA HIS A 318 3.41 -16.30 -8.13
C HIS A 318 4.49 -16.16 -7.04
N GLN A 319 5.36 -17.16 -6.87
CA GLN A 319 6.46 -17.14 -5.89
C GLN A 319 7.46 -15.99 -6.12
N LEU A 320 7.63 -15.56 -7.36
CA LEU A 320 8.51 -14.44 -7.73
C LEU A 320 7.81 -13.08 -7.63
N GLY A 321 6.54 -13.03 -7.22
CA GLY A 321 5.76 -11.78 -7.17
C GLY A 321 5.26 -11.29 -8.53
N HIS A 322 5.38 -12.09 -9.59
CA HIS A 322 4.84 -11.78 -10.92
C HIS A 322 3.34 -12.09 -10.98
N ILE A 323 2.56 -11.41 -10.14
CA ILE A 323 1.17 -11.76 -9.82
C ILE A 323 0.27 -11.75 -11.06
N VAL A 324 0.42 -10.80 -11.98
CA VAL A 324 -0.39 -10.77 -13.21
C VAL A 324 -0.09 -11.92 -14.15
N HIS A 325 1.18 -12.29 -14.33
CA HIS A 325 1.54 -13.45 -15.14
C HIS A 325 0.96 -14.72 -14.54
N ALA A 326 1.06 -14.87 -13.21
CA ALA A 326 0.46 -16.01 -12.51
C ALA A 326 -1.06 -16.03 -12.69
N ASN A 327 -1.74 -14.89 -12.51
CA ASN A 327 -3.19 -14.78 -12.64
C ASN A 327 -3.68 -15.14 -14.05
N THR A 328 -3.02 -14.62 -15.09
CA THR A 328 -3.34 -14.95 -16.48
C THR A 328 -3.20 -16.45 -16.74
N MET A 329 -2.12 -17.05 -16.27
CA MET A 329 -1.89 -18.48 -16.44
C MET A 329 -2.90 -19.34 -15.67
N TYR A 330 -3.26 -18.97 -14.43
CA TYR A 330 -4.36 -19.64 -13.73
C TYR A 330 -5.69 -19.49 -14.46
N GLY A 331 -5.98 -18.31 -15.03
CA GLY A 331 -7.16 -18.09 -15.87
C GLY A 331 -7.21 -19.01 -17.09
N LEU A 332 -6.07 -19.19 -17.79
CA LEU A 332 -5.96 -20.13 -18.91
C LEU A 332 -6.18 -21.58 -18.47
N ILE A 333 -5.60 -21.98 -17.33
CA ILE A 333 -5.81 -23.32 -16.77
C ILE A 333 -7.28 -23.53 -16.40
N LEU A 334 -7.94 -22.53 -15.82
CA LEU A 334 -9.35 -22.61 -15.40
C LEU A 334 -10.33 -22.56 -16.58
N HIS A 335 -9.97 -21.92 -17.69
CA HIS A 335 -10.73 -22.00 -18.93
C HIS A 335 -10.77 -23.44 -19.47
N GLU A 336 -9.62 -24.13 -19.43
CA GLU A 336 -9.47 -25.49 -19.93
C GLU A 336 -9.96 -26.56 -18.94
N GLN A 337 -9.71 -26.34 -17.65
CA GLN A 337 -10.10 -27.19 -16.53
C GLN A 337 -10.72 -26.35 -15.40
N PRO A 338 -12.03 -26.07 -15.48
CA PRO A 338 -12.73 -25.25 -14.47
C PRO A 338 -12.65 -25.80 -13.04
N GLN A 339 -12.40 -27.11 -12.89
CA GLN A 339 -12.25 -27.79 -11.60
C GLN A 339 -10.78 -28.06 -11.22
N ASN A 340 -9.82 -27.31 -11.78
CA ASN A 340 -8.42 -27.44 -11.35
C ASN A 340 -8.24 -26.77 -9.97
N ALA A 341 -8.20 -27.59 -8.91
CA ALA A 341 -8.19 -27.12 -7.54
C ALA A 341 -7.01 -26.19 -7.21
N VAL A 342 -5.83 -26.46 -7.77
CA VAL A 342 -4.63 -25.64 -7.54
C VAL A 342 -4.77 -24.27 -8.22
N ALA A 343 -5.24 -24.22 -9.47
CA ALA A 343 -5.47 -22.95 -10.15
C ALA A 343 -6.58 -22.11 -9.46
N LEU A 344 -7.67 -22.76 -9.03
CA LEU A 344 -8.73 -22.11 -8.24
C LEU A 344 -8.16 -21.51 -6.96
N GLN A 345 -7.38 -22.28 -6.21
CA GLN A 345 -6.74 -21.86 -4.98
C GLN A 345 -5.90 -20.60 -5.19
N TYR A 346 -4.96 -20.63 -6.13
CA TYR A 346 -4.03 -19.51 -6.30
C TYR A 346 -4.69 -18.30 -6.97
N SER A 347 -5.72 -18.47 -7.80
CA SER A 347 -6.59 -17.35 -8.20
C SER A 347 -7.33 -16.75 -7.00
N GLY A 348 -7.75 -17.58 -6.04
CA GLY A 348 -8.31 -17.13 -4.76
C GLY A 348 -7.32 -16.34 -3.90
N VAL A 349 -6.07 -16.81 -3.80
CA VAL A 349 -4.98 -16.09 -3.10
C VAL A 349 -4.71 -14.72 -3.75
N ILE A 350 -4.71 -14.65 -5.08
CA ILE A 350 -4.55 -13.38 -5.79
C ILE A 350 -5.75 -12.45 -5.50
N ALA A 351 -6.97 -12.98 -5.54
CA ALA A 351 -8.16 -12.20 -5.18
C ALA A 351 -8.10 -11.66 -3.75
N TYR A 352 -7.60 -12.46 -2.80
CA TYR A 352 -7.35 -12.04 -1.41
C TYR A 352 -6.34 -10.89 -1.34
N GLN A 353 -5.18 -11.03 -2.00
CA GLN A 353 -4.14 -10.00 -2.05
C GLN A 353 -4.63 -8.69 -2.69
N SER A 354 -5.62 -8.77 -3.59
CA SER A 354 -6.27 -7.60 -4.21
C SER A 354 -7.48 -7.06 -3.42
N GLY A 355 -7.73 -7.55 -2.20
CA GLY A 355 -8.85 -7.10 -1.34
C GLY A 355 -10.23 -7.62 -1.77
N SER A 356 -10.31 -8.46 -2.80
CA SER A 356 -11.57 -9.06 -3.29
C SER A 356 -11.94 -10.30 -2.45
N HIS A 357 -12.23 -10.10 -1.16
CA HIS A 357 -12.41 -11.19 -0.19
C HIS A 357 -13.54 -12.16 -0.54
N GLU A 358 -14.68 -11.67 -1.05
CA GLU A 358 -15.80 -12.54 -1.47
C GLU A 358 -15.41 -13.50 -2.61
N LYS A 359 -14.68 -12.99 -3.59
CA LYS A 359 -14.16 -13.79 -4.70
C LYS A 359 -13.13 -14.80 -4.21
N ALA A 360 -12.26 -14.39 -3.28
CA ALA A 360 -11.27 -15.27 -2.67
C ALA A 360 -11.92 -16.44 -1.94
N LEU A 361 -12.93 -16.17 -1.09
CA LEU A 361 -13.71 -17.20 -0.39
C LEU A 361 -14.27 -18.22 -1.38
N LYS A 362 -15.02 -17.75 -2.39
CA LYS A 362 -15.68 -18.63 -3.36
C LYS A 362 -14.69 -19.53 -4.10
N LEU A 363 -13.55 -18.99 -4.54
CA LEU A 363 -12.55 -19.75 -5.30
C LEU A 363 -11.83 -20.78 -4.41
N ILE A 364 -11.45 -20.42 -3.19
CA ILE A 364 -10.75 -21.31 -2.27
C ILE A 364 -11.69 -22.40 -1.74
N GLU A 365 -12.95 -22.07 -1.42
CA GLU A 365 -13.95 -23.07 -1.03
C GLU A 365 -14.20 -24.10 -2.14
N GLN A 366 -14.26 -23.67 -3.40
CA GLN A 366 -14.35 -24.59 -4.54
C GLN A 366 -13.11 -25.49 -4.65
N ALA A 367 -11.91 -24.93 -4.47
CA ALA A 367 -10.68 -25.72 -4.46
C ALA A 367 -10.70 -26.80 -3.35
N ILE A 368 -11.18 -26.46 -2.15
CA ILE A 368 -11.31 -27.40 -1.02
C ILE A 368 -12.37 -28.47 -1.28
N GLN A 369 -13.51 -28.12 -1.89
CA GLN A 369 -14.53 -29.10 -2.26
C GLN A 369 -13.99 -30.16 -3.23
N ILE A 370 -13.10 -29.76 -4.15
CA ILE A 370 -12.47 -30.66 -5.12
C ILE A 370 -11.36 -31.47 -4.46
N GLN A 371 -10.50 -30.83 -3.64
CA GLN A 371 -9.36 -31.47 -3.00
C GLN A 371 -9.22 -31.05 -1.53
N PRO A 372 -9.93 -31.71 -0.60
CA PRO A 372 -10.01 -31.28 0.80
C PRO A 372 -8.76 -31.61 1.62
N SER A 373 -7.85 -32.44 1.11
CA SER A 373 -6.69 -32.94 1.84
C SER A 373 -5.43 -32.08 1.75
N ILE A 374 -5.47 -30.94 1.05
CA ILE A 374 -4.33 -30.02 0.93
C ILE A 374 -4.35 -29.00 2.09
N PRO A 375 -3.35 -29.02 3.01
CA PRO A 375 -3.30 -28.09 4.15
C PRO A 375 -3.26 -26.61 3.75
N ASP A 376 -2.52 -26.26 2.69
CA ASP A 376 -2.38 -24.89 2.20
C ASP A 376 -3.72 -24.24 1.84
N PHE A 377 -4.71 -25.05 1.40
CA PHE A 377 -6.02 -24.55 1.03
C PHE A 377 -6.78 -24.04 2.24
N HIS A 378 -6.79 -24.84 3.31
CA HIS A 378 -7.39 -24.46 4.59
C HIS A 378 -6.63 -23.30 5.23
N ASN A 379 -5.29 -23.29 5.21
CA ASN A 379 -4.52 -22.16 5.74
C ASN A 379 -4.89 -20.85 5.03
N ASN A 380 -4.95 -20.85 3.70
CA ASN A 380 -5.27 -19.63 2.96
C ASN A 380 -6.74 -19.23 3.10
N LEU A 381 -7.67 -20.18 3.23
CA LEU A 381 -9.06 -19.87 3.59
C LEU A 381 -9.13 -19.19 4.96
N GLY A 382 -8.34 -19.68 5.91
CA GLY A 382 -8.19 -19.06 7.24
C GLY A 382 -7.71 -17.61 7.16
N LEU A 383 -6.75 -17.30 6.28
CA LEU A 383 -6.27 -15.92 6.06
C LEU A 383 -7.39 -15.01 5.52
N VAL A 384 -8.26 -15.52 4.65
CA VAL A 384 -9.40 -14.76 4.13
C VAL A 384 -10.43 -14.52 5.24
N PHE A 385 -10.80 -15.55 6.02
CA PHE A 385 -11.70 -15.38 7.17
C PHE A 385 -11.16 -14.40 8.21
N GLN A 386 -9.85 -14.42 8.45
CA GLN A 386 -9.17 -13.48 9.32
C GLN A 386 -9.31 -12.03 8.83
N ALA A 387 -9.11 -11.79 7.52
CA ALA A 387 -9.20 -10.45 6.95
C ALA A 387 -10.61 -9.86 6.95
N ILE A 388 -11.65 -10.71 6.93
CA ILE A 388 -13.05 -10.26 7.08
C ILE A 388 -13.54 -10.24 8.54
N GLY A 389 -12.68 -10.59 9.51
CA GLY A 389 -13.00 -10.56 10.94
C GLY A 389 -13.71 -11.81 11.48
N ASP A 390 -13.89 -12.88 10.70
CA ASP A 390 -14.49 -14.13 11.16
C ASP A 390 -13.42 -15.03 11.84
N HIS A 391 -13.07 -14.66 13.07
CA HIS A 391 -12.04 -15.35 13.85
C HIS A 391 -12.39 -16.81 14.17
N GLN A 392 -13.68 -17.14 14.27
CA GLN A 392 -14.12 -18.51 14.56
C GLN A 392 -13.85 -19.43 13.36
N ARG A 393 -14.26 -19.03 12.15
CA ARG A 393 -13.99 -19.83 10.95
C ARG A 393 -12.51 -19.84 10.58
N ALA A 394 -11.78 -18.75 10.82
CA ALA A 394 -10.33 -18.73 10.66
C ALA A 394 -9.65 -19.78 11.57
N THR A 395 -10.04 -19.83 12.85
CA THR A 395 -9.54 -20.83 13.83
C THR A 395 -9.76 -22.25 13.34
N GLU A 396 -10.97 -22.57 12.85
CA GLU A 396 -11.29 -23.90 12.36
C GLU A 396 -10.43 -24.27 11.14
N CYS A 397 -10.27 -23.34 10.20
CA CYS A 397 -9.43 -23.56 9.02
C CYS A 397 -7.97 -23.86 9.39
N TYR A 398 -7.38 -23.10 10.32
CA TYR A 398 -6.01 -23.36 10.77
C TYR A 398 -5.87 -24.69 11.50
N ARG A 399 -6.87 -25.09 12.31
CA ARG A 399 -6.91 -26.41 12.95
C ARG A 399 -7.00 -27.54 11.92
N GLN A 400 -7.80 -27.38 10.88
CA GLN A 400 -7.87 -28.34 9.78
C GLN A 400 -6.55 -28.46 9.03
N ALA A 401 -5.87 -27.33 8.74
CA ALA A 401 -4.54 -27.36 8.13
C ALA A 401 -3.52 -28.14 9.00
N ILE A 402 -3.54 -27.93 10.32
CA ILE A 402 -2.69 -28.66 11.29
C ILE A 402 -3.07 -30.15 11.36
N ALA A 403 -4.36 -30.49 11.32
CA ALA A 403 -4.83 -31.87 11.34
C ALA A 403 -4.38 -32.65 10.08
N LEU A 404 -4.40 -31.98 8.92
CA LEU A 404 -3.92 -32.53 7.65
C LEU A 404 -2.38 -32.63 7.59
N ASN A 405 -1.67 -31.69 8.23
CA ASN A 405 -0.22 -31.72 8.35
C ASN A 405 0.24 -31.14 9.70
N ALA A 406 0.60 -32.03 10.62
CA ALA A 406 1.04 -31.67 11.97
C ALA A 406 2.35 -30.84 12.03
N ASN A 407 3.08 -30.75 10.91
CA ASN A 407 4.30 -29.96 10.76
C ASN A 407 4.09 -28.67 9.96
N TYR A 408 2.84 -28.26 9.72
CA TYR A 408 2.50 -27.06 8.95
C TYR A 408 2.75 -25.77 9.78
N VAL A 409 3.99 -25.27 9.71
CA VAL A 409 4.51 -24.16 10.54
C VAL A 409 3.63 -22.91 10.50
N ASP A 410 3.21 -22.49 9.31
CA ASP A 410 2.51 -21.21 9.13
C ASP A 410 1.11 -21.22 9.76
N ALA A 411 0.43 -22.38 9.83
CA ALA A 411 -0.87 -22.50 10.48
C ALA A 411 -0.77 -22.40 12.02
N TYR A 412 0.31 -22.88 12.63
CA TYR A 412 0.55 -22.66 14.07
C TYR A 412 0.75 -21.18 14.38
N ASN A 413 1.56 -20.47 13.58
CA ASN A 413 1.73 -19.03 13.72
C ASN A 413 0.40 -18.28 13.53
N ASN A 414 -0.36 -18.61 12.50
CA ASN A 414 -1.61 -17.92 12.21
C ASN A 414 -2.70 -18.19 13.27
N LEU A 415 -2.74 -19.40 13.85
CA LEU A 415 -3.60 -19.70 14.97
C LEU A 415 -3.22 -18.91 16.23
N GLY A 416 -1.93 -18.73 16.50
CA GLY A 416 -1.44 -17.81 17.53
C GLY A 416 -1.95 -16.38 17.33
N LEU A 417 -1.89 -15.86 16.10
CA LEU A 417 -2.36 -14.51 15.77
C LEU A 417 -3.86 -14.34 16.03
N ILE A 418 -4.68 -15.35 15.73
CA ILE A 418 -6.12 -15.33 16.04
C ILE A 418 -6.36 -15.36 17.56
N LEU A 419 -5.58 -16.13 18.30
CA LEU A 419 -5.67 -16.16 19.76
C LEU A 419 -5.35 -14.78 20.35
N GLU A 420 -4.31 -14.09 19.87
CA GLU A 420 -4.01 -12.72 20.28
C GLU A 420 -5.14 -11.74 19.92
N ALA A 421 -5.63 -11.78 18.68
CA ALA A 421 -6.75 -10.92 18.23
C ALA A 421 -8.04 -11.15 19.04
N THR A 422 -8.19 -12.34 19.63
CA THR A 422 -9.33 -12.71 20.50
C THR A 422 -8.99 -12.65 21.99
N GLY A 423 -7.96 -11.89 22.38
CA GLY A 423 -7.63 -11.59 23.78
C GLY A 423 -7.02 -12.75 24.57
N ARG A 424 -6.45 -13.75 23.90
CA ARG A 424 -5.87 -14.98 24.51
C ARG A 424 -4.37 -15.16 24.22
N PRO A 425 -3.51 -14.15 24.47
CA PRO A 425 -2.07 -14.25 24.17
C PRO A 425 -1.36 -15.34 24.98
N ALA A 426 -1.81 -15.65 26.19
CA ALA A 426 -1.25 -16.73 27.00
C ALA A 426 -1.38 -18.11 26.30
N GLU A 427 -2.51 -18.36 25.63
CA GLU A 427 -2.68 -19.57 24.81
C GLU A 427 -1.84 -19.49 23.52
N ALA A 428 -1.72 -18.30 22.91
CA ALA A 428 -0.96 -18.09 21.68
C ALA A 428 0.52 -18.50 21.81
N VAL A 429 1.14 -18.27 22.99
CA VAL A 429 2.53 -18.67 23.30
C VAL A 429 2.82 -20.11 22.90
N THR A 430 1.94 -21.05 23.25
CA THR A 430 2.15 -22.48 22.97
C THR A 430 2.20 -22.77 21.47
N TYR A 431 1.37 -22.07 20.67
CA TYR A 431 1.33 -22.24 19.23
C TYR A 431 2.55 -21.62 18.54
N TYR A 432 3.01 -20.46 19.01
CA TYR A 432 4.25 -19.86 18.49
C TYR A 432 5.48 -20.69 18.82
N GLU A 433 5.59 -21.19 20.05
CA GLU A 433 6.66 -22.12 20.44
C GLU A 433 6.66 -23.37 19.57
N ARG A 434 5.48 -23.89 19.21
CA ARG A 434 5.37 -25.02 18.29
C ARG A 434 5.83 -24.68 16.88
N ALA A 435 5.49 -23.50 16.36
CA ALA A 435 5.97 -23.03 15.06
C ALA A 435 7.50 -22.89 15.05
N ILE A 436 8.08 -22.31 16.10
CA ILE A 436 9.53 -22.13 16.28
C ILE A 436 10.24 -23.49 16.41
N ALA A 437 9.68 -24.43 17.16
CA ALA A 437 10.24 -25.78 17.29
C ALA A 437 10.32 -26.51 15.93
N LEU A 438 9.37 -26.25 15.04
CA LEU A 438 9.36 -26.81 13.67
C LEU A 438 10.27 -26.05 12.70
N ARG A 439 10.40 -24.72 12.86
CA ARG A 439 11.25 -23.83 12.05
C ARG A 439 11.96 -22.81 12.96
N PRO A 440 13.14 -23.15 13.52
CA PRO A 440 13.84 -22.30 14.50
C PRO A 440 14.34 -20.95 13.98
N ASP A 441 14.32 -20.73 12.67
CA ASP A 441 14.70 -19.46 12.03
C ASP A 441 13.49 -18.62 11.62
N PHE A 442 12.27 -19.00 12.05
CA PHE A 442 11.04 -18.29 11.68
C PHE A 442 10.88 -16.97 12.44
N ALA A 443 11.57 -15.92 11.97
CA ALA A 443 11.62 -14.61 12.62
C ALA A 443 10.25 -14.03 12.99
N GLN A 444 9.23 -14.22 12.14
CA GLN A 444 7.88 -13.73 12.42
C GLN A 444 7.25 -14.41 13.64
N ALA A 445 7.41 -15.73 13.79
CA ALA A 445 6.87 -16.47 14.94
C ALA A 445 7.59 -16.09 16.24
N HIS A 446 8.90 -15.87 16.20
CA HIS A 446 9.66 -15.34 17.33
C HIS A 446 9.17 -13.94 17.74
N TRP A 447 8.99 -13.04 16.76
CA TRP A 447 8.48 -11.71 17.05
C TRP A 447 7.05 -11.77 17.61
N ASN A 448 6.15 -12.58 17.04
CA ASN A 448 4.81 -12.72 17.59
C ASN A 448 4.82 -13.34 19.01
N LEU A 449 5.66 -14.35 19.26
CA LEU A 449 5.89 -14.90 20.61
C LEU A 449 6.33 -13.80 21.58
N SER A 450 7.23 -12.91 21.16
CA SER A 450 7.69 -11.81 22.00
C SER A 450 6.54 -10.89 22.44
N LEU A 451 5.62 -10.53 21.52
CA LEU A 451 4.48 -9.67 21.82
C LEU A 451 3.54 -10.35 22.82
N ALA A 452 3.25 -11.63 22.63
CA ALA A 452 2.43 -12.41 23.55
C ALA A 452 3.07 -12.56 24.94
N LEU A 453 4.39 -12.79 25.01
CA LEU A 453 5.14 -12.86 26.27
C LEU A 453 5.16 -11.52 26.99
N LEU A 454 5.41 -10.42 26.27
CA LEU A 454 5.38 -9.07 26.84
C LEU A 454 3.98 -8.72 27.35
N ALA A 455 2.93 -9.03 26.60
CA ALA A 455 1.54 -8.77 26.98
C ALA A 455 1.12 -9.53 28.25
N THR A 456 1.71 -10.70 28.48
CA THR A 456 1.48 -11.54 29.67
C THR A 456 2.46 -11.25 30.81
N GLY A 457 3.28 -10.20 30.71
CA GLY A 457 4.23 -9.78 31.74
C GLY A 457 5.51 -10.61 31.81
N ASN A 458 5.74 -11.56 30.90
CA ASN A 458 6.99 -12.31 30.80
C ASN A 458 8.06 -11.50 30.05
N PHE A 459 8.48 -10.39 30.67
CA PHE A 459 9.33 -9.38 30.04
C PHE A 459 10.69 -9.91 29.60
N LEU A 460 11.42 -10.62 30.46
CA LEU A 460 12.80 -11.04 30.16
C LEU A 460 12.87 -11.90 28.90
N ARG A 461 12.05 -12.95 28.85
CA ARG A 461 11.97 -13.83 27.67
C ARG A 461 11.33 -13.10 26.49
N GLY A 462 10.32 -12.27 26.74
CA GLY A 462 9.70 -11.42 25.73
C GLY A 462 10.74 -10.59 24.99
N TRP A 463 11.64 -9.91 25.70
CA TRP A 463 12.69 -9.09 25.10
C TRP A 463 13.72 -9.89 24.30
N ASP A 464 14.11 -11.07 24.78
CA ASP A 464 15.02 -11.96 24.03
C ASP A 464 14.42 -12.34 22.67
N GLU A 465 13.12 -12.68 22.66
CA GLU A 465 12.39 -13.01 21.43
C GLU A 465 12.13 -11.77 20.56
N TYR A 466 11.99 -10.58 21.17
CA TYR A 466 11.70 -9.33 20.47
C TYR A 466 12.83 -8.89 19.52
N GLU A 467 14.06 -9.34 19.75
CA GLU A 467 15.20 -9.08 18.88
C GLU A 467 15.06 -9.73 17.50
N TRP A 468 14.25 -10.77 17.36
CA TRP A 468 13.96 -11.39 16.06
C TRP A 468 13.21 -10.46 15.11
N ARG A 469 12.59 -9.38 15.60
CA ARG A 469 12.00 -8.33 14.75
C ARG A 469 13.01 -7.78 13.74
N LEU A 470 14.29 -7.71 14.10
CA LEU A 470 15.35 -7.20 13.21
C LEU A 470 15.62 -8.13 12.01
N LYS A 471 15.08 -9.35 12.03
CA LYS A 471 15.17 -10.33 10.94
C LYS A 471 13.86 -10.48 10.16
N THR A 472 12.79 -9.77 10.52
CA THR A 472 11.53 -9.83 9.76
C THR A 472 11.63 -8.97 8.50
N PRO A 473 10.85 -9.26 7.44
CA PRO A 473 10.90 -8.49 6.20
C PRO A 473 10.73 -6.97 6.39
N GLU A 474 9.94 -6.55 7.39
CA GLU A 474 9.70 -5.14 7.70
C GLU A 474 10.96 -4.39 8.16
N LEU A 475 11.89 -5.05 8.87
CA LEU A 475 13.06 -4.41 9.48
C LEU A 475 14.41 -5.01 9.06
N ALA A 476 14.43 -6.10 8.29
CA ALA A 476 15.65 -6.78 7.85
C ALA A 476 16.61 -5.87 7.06
N GLY A 477 16.12 -4.79 6.45
CA GLY A 477 16.93 -3.79 5.75
C GLY A 477 17.57 -2.74 6.65
N GLU A 478 17.08 -2.56 7.89
CA GLU A 478 17.54 -1.48 8.79
C GLU A 478 19.00 -1.66 9.19
N GLY A 479 19.43 -2.90 9.44
CA GLY A 479 20.82 -3.20 9.82
C GLY A 479 21.85 -2.80 8.76
N ASN A 480 21.47 -2.81 7.48
CA ASN A 480 22.37 -2.46 6.36
C ASN A 480 22.70 -0.97 6.30
N ARG A 481 21.99 -0.12 7.05
CA ARG A 481 22.23 1.33 7.12
C ARG A 481 23.46 1.68 7.95
N PHE A 482 23.90 0.76 8.82
CA PHE A 482 24.94 1.03 9.80
C PHE A 482 26.22 0.27 9.46
N THR A 483 27.37 0.93 9.62
CA THR A 483 28.69 0.39 9.27
C THR A 483 29.47 -0.13 10.47
N ARG A 484 28.98 0.16 11.67
CA ARG A 484 29.56 -0.24 12.95
C ARG A 484 28.73 -1.36 13.59
N PRO A 485 29.28 -2.12 14.53
CA PRO A 485 28.54 -3.20 15.19
C PRO A 485 27.38 -2.70 16.05
N LEU A 486 26.37 -3.57 16.20
CA LEU A 486 25.30 -3.42 17.17
C LEU A 486 25.90 -3.48 18.59
N TRP A 487 25.50 -2.56 19.46
CA TRP A 487 25.88 -2.57 20.87
C TRP A 487 25.18 -3.71 21.62
N ASN A 488 25.95 -4.52 22.32
CA ASN A 488 25.51 -5.69 23.04
C ASN A 488 26.03 -5.73 24.49
N GLY A 489 26.28 -4.56 25.09
CA GLY A 489 26.75 -4.43 26.47
C GLY A 489 28.26 -4.22 26.61
N GLU A 490 28.95 -3.92 25.50
CA GLU A 490 30.35 -3.49 25.54
C GLU A 490 30.51 -2.19 26.35
N ASP A 491 31.72 -1.97 26.87
CA ASP A 491 32.08 -0.77 27.63
C ASP A 491 31.95 0.49 26.76
N LEU A 492 31.13 1.44 27.22
CA LEU A 492 30.85 2.68 26.52
C LEU A 492 31.74 3.85 26.96
N ARG A 493 32.62 3.69 27.96
CA ARG A 493 33.45 4.80 28.46
C ARG A 493 34.33 5.40 27.36
N GLY A 494 34.05 6.66 27.03
CA GLY A 494 34.76 7.40 25.98
C GLY A 494 34.44 6.92 24.56
N LYS A 495 33.34 6.18 24.38
CA LYS A 495 32.84 5.67 23.09
C LYS A 495 31.61 6.43 22.66
N THR A 496 31.41 6.52 21.35
CA THR A 496 30.22 7.13 20.76
C THR A 496 29.23 6.05 20.32
N ILE A 497 27.98 6.15 20.77
CA ILE A 497 26.90 5.23 20.41
C ILE A 497 25.80 5.97 19.64
N LEU A 498 25.39 5.42 18.51
CA LEU A 498 24.24 5.87 17.74
C LEU A 498 22.98 5.14 18.19
N LEU A 499 22.14 5.80 18.96
CA LEU A 499 20.78 5.34 19.22
C LEU A 499 19.87 5.74 18.05
N HIS A 500 18.97 4.87 17.61
CA HIS A 500 18.09 5.16 16.48
C HIS A 500 16.66 4.67 16.68
N ALA A 501 15.68 5.48 16.24
CA ALA A 501 14.27 5.13 16.24
C ALA A 501 13.89 4.35 14.97
N GLU A 502 13.69 3.04 15.10
CA GLU A 502 13.38 2.14 13.99
C GLU A 502 11.87 1.92 13.76
N GLN A 503 11.02 2.26 14.73
CA GLN A 503 9.56 2.05 14.67
C GLN A 503 8.74 3.37 14.71
N GLY A 504 7.56 3.33 15.33
CA GLY A 504 6.61 4.44 15.38
C GLY A 504 7.03 5.58 16.30
N PHE A 505 6.27 6.68 16.26
CA PHE A 505 6.51 7.83 17.16
C PHE A 505 6.29 7.47 18.63
N GLY A 506 5.26 6.68 18.93
CA GLY A 506 4.98 6.19 20.29
C GLY A 506 6.16 5.40 20.86
N ASP A 507 6.75 4.52 20.04
CA ASP A 507 7.92 3.73 20.43
C ASP A 507 9.13 4.62 20.74
N ALA A 508 9.41 5.59 19.88
CA ALA A 508 10.49 6.53 20.11
C ALA A 508 10.29 7.30 21.41
N ILE A 509 9.10 7.85 21.63
CA ILE A 509 8.75 8.62 22.85
C ILE A 509 8.81 7.74 24.10
N GLN A 510 8.40 6.48 24.01
CA GLN A 510 8.46 5.57 25.15
C GLN A 510 9.89 5.19 25.49
N PHE A 511 10.68 4.74 24.52
CA PHE A 511 11.98 4.11 24.77
C PHE A 511 13.15 5.09 24.82
N ILE A 512 12.97 6.37 24.47
CA ILE A 512 14.00 7.39 24.68
C ILE A 512 14.39 7.53 26.18
N ARG A 513 13.51 7.09 27.10
CA ARG A 513 13.78 7.03 28.55
C ARG A 513 15.01 6.23 28.94
N TYR A 514 15.53 5.37 28.05
CA TYR A 514 16.75 4.61 28.29
C TYR A 514 18.02 5.40 27.93
N ALA A 515 17.92 6.54 27.24
CA ALA A 515 19.09 7.35 26.88
C ALA A 515 19.90 7.81 28.09
N PRO A 516 19.31 8.31 29.21
CA PRO A 516 20.07 8.65 30.41
C PRO A 516 20.81 7.45 31.02
N LEU A 517 20.21 6.25 30.96
CA LEU A 517 20.85 5.02 31.44
C LEU A 517 22.07 4.66 30.59
N VAL A 518 21.97 4.80 29.26
CA VAL A 518 23.11 4.61 28.34
C VAL A 518 24.21 5.65 28.62
N ALA A 519 23.83 6.91 28.85
CA ALA A 519 24.79 7.98 29.17
C ALA A 519 25.52 7.72 30.50
N SER A 520 24.83 7.15 31.49
CA SER A 520 25.43 6.77 32.78
C SER A 520 26.54 5.72 32.67
N LEU A 521 26.57 4.95 31.56
CA LEU A 521 27.64 4.01 31.24
C LEU A 521 28.88 4.70 30.63
N GLY A 522 28.85 6.02 30.46
CA GLY A 522 29.95 6.83 29.93
C GLY A 522 29.96 6.97 28.40
N GLY A 523 28.88 6.59 27.73
CA GLY A 523 28.72 6.69 26.28
C GLY A 523 28.30 8.09 25.80
N HIS A 524 28.94 8.56 24.74
CA HIS A 524 28.53 9.76 24.02
C HIS A 524 27.41 9.41 23.02
N ILE A 525 26.18 9.85 23.28
CA ILE A 525 25.00 9.45 22.50
C ILE A 525 24.77 10.40 21.32
N LEU A 526 24.75 9.83 20.12
CA LEU A 526 24.11 10.41 18.94
C LEU A 526 22.71 9.79 18.82
N PHE A 527 21.69 10.57 18.50
CA PHE A 527 20.33 10.07 18.38
C PHE A 527 19.73 10.36 16.99
N GLU A 528 19.40 9.31 16.24
CA GLU A 528 18.72 9.43 14.95
C GLU A 528 17.20 9.33 15.08
N CYS A 529 16.46 10.33 14.57
CA CYS A 529 14.99 10.32 14.58
C CYS A 529 14.34 11.00 13.36
N LYS A 530 13.01 10.87 13.28
CA LYS A 530 12.19 11.59 12.28
C LYS A 530 12.09 13.08 12.63
N PRO A 531 11.87 13.99 11.66
CA PRO A 531 11.79 15.44 11.89
C PRO A 531 10.82 15.86 12.99
N ALA A 532 9.65 15.23 13.05
CA ALA A 532 8.60 15.55 14.04
C ALA A 532 9.02 15.33 15.51
N LEU A 533 10.11 14.61 15.77
CA LEU A 533 10.61 14.32 17.12
C LEU A 533 11.83 15.17 17.53
N LYS A 534 12.50 15.84 16.58
CA LYS A 534 13.80 16.49 16.81
C LYS A 534 13.75 17.51 17.93
N ARG A 535 12.75 18.40 17.93
CA ARG A 535 12.60 19.43 18.96
C ARG A 535 12.22 18.84 20.31
N LEU A 536 11.40 17.79 20.33
CA LEU A 536 10.95 17.14 21.56
C LEU A 536 12.13 16.50 22.32
N PHE A 537 13.08 15.93 21.60
CA PHE A 537 14.21 15.21 22.21
C PHE A 537 15.45 16.05 22.45
N LYS A 538 15.42 17.33 22.08
CA LYS A 538 16.58 18.24 22.18
C LYS A 538 17.16 18.30 23.60
N GLU A 539 16.29 18.30 24.60
CA GLU A 539 16.67 18.47 26.01
C GLU A 539 16.73 17.13 26.78
N VAL A 540 16.72 15.99 26.07
CA VAL A 540 16.85 14.68 26.74
C VAL A 540 18.27 14.52 27.28
N GLU A 541 18.37 14.25 28.57
CA GLU A 541 19.63 14.04 29.26
C GLU A 541 20.48 12.95 28.59
N GLY A 542 21.75 13.26 28.37
CA GLY A 542 22.73 12.33 27.80
C GLY A 542 22.79 12.32 26.26
N ILE A 543 21.82 12.91 25.56
CA ILE A 543 21.89 13.06 24.09
C ILE A 543 22.79 14.24 23.75
N HIS A 544 23.83 14.00 22.94
CA HIS A 544 24.81 15.01 22.56
C HIS A 544 24.52 15.62 21.19
N GLU A 545 23.97 14.82 20.28
CA GLU A 545 23.62 15.25 18.93
C GLU A 545 22.34 14.55 18.46
N ILE A 546 21.44 15.28 17.81
CA ILE A 546 20.26 14.72 17.15
C ILE A 546 20.43 14.82 15.64
N ILE A 547 20.36 13.66 14.99
CA ILE A 547 20.51 13.49 13.54
C ILE A 547 19.14 13.16 12.95
N LEU A 548 18.77 13.80 11.83
CA LEU A 548 17.53 13.42 11.16
C LEU A 548 17.75 12.19 10.30
N ARG A 549 16.76 11.30 10.28
CA ARG A 549 16.80 10.10 9.44
C ARG A 549 17.00 10.50 7.97
N GLY A 550 18.09 10.02 7.38
CA GLY A 550 18.51 10.33 6.00
C GLY A 550 19.65 11.32 5.90
N ASP A 551 19.95 12.06 6.96
CA ASP A 551 21.13 12.93 7.04
C ASP A 551 22.41 12.09 7.18
N PRO A 552 23.58 12.63 6.79
CA PRO A 552 24.86 11.99 7.02
C PRO A 552 25.11 11.70 8.50
N LEU A 553 25.52 10.47 8.82
CA LEU A 553 25.84 10.07 10.19
C LEU A 553 27.25 10.56 10.58
N SER A 554 27.37 11.20 11.74
CA SER A 554 28.65 11.45 12.43
C SER A 554 29.38 10.13 12.74
N GLN A 555 30.67 10.19 13.10
CA GLN A 555 31.41 8.98 13.45
C GLN A 555 30.91 8.40 14.79
N TYR A 556 30.60 7.09 14.79
CA TYR A 556 30.24 6.32 15.98
C TYR A 556 31.06 5.04 16.08
N ASP A 557 31.10 4.45 17.28
CA ASP A 557 31.74 3.16 17.59
C ASP A 557 30.72 2.01 17.56
N PHE A 558 29.50 2.25 18.04
CA PHE A 558 28.40 1.28 18.09
C PHE A 558 27.06 1.92 17.68
N HIS A 559 26.09 1.11 17.26
CA HIS A 559 24.70 1.55 17.12
C HIS A 559 23.74 0.68 17.95
N CYS A 560 22.57 1.20 18.32
CA CYS A 560 21.54 0.43 19.00
C CYS A 560 20.13 0.94 18.63
N PRO A 561 19.21 0.07 18.18
CA PRO A 561 17.80 0.43 18.07
C PRO A 561 17.22 0.70 19.46
N LEU A 562 16.27 1.62 19.56
CA LEU A 562 15.68 1.98 20.87
C LEU A 562 15.05 0.79 21.57
N LEU A 563 14.31 -0.07 20.85
CA LEU A 563 13.64 -1.23 21.45
C LEU A 563 14.58 -2.42 21.70
N SER A 564 15.87 -2.27 21.40
CA SER A 564 16.90 -3.21 21.83
C SER A 564 17.50 -2.83 23.18
N LEU A 565 17.23 -1.63 23.72
CA LEU A 565 17.72 -1.20 25.04
C LEU A 565 17.10 -1.99 26.22
N PRO A 566 15.78 -2.29 26.26
CA PRO A 566 15.19 -3.03 27.38
C PRO A 566 15.89 -4.35 27.73
N PRO A 567 16.20 -5.26 26.78
CA PRO A 567 16.95 -6.47 27.12
C PRO A 567 18.37 -6.19 27.65
N ARG A 568 19.06 -5.14 27.19
CA ARG A 568 20.42 -4.80 27.68
C ARG A 568 20.39 -4.29 29.12
N PHE A 569 19.29 -3.64 29.52
CA PHE A 569 19.05 -3.22 30.90
C PHE A 569 18.24 -4.25 31.71
N ARG A 570 17.96 -5.43 31.14
CA ARG A 570 17.18 -6.50 31.77
C ARG A 570 15.84 -6.02 32.33
N THR A 571 15.15 -5.16 31.57
CA THR A 571 13.87 -4.59 31.99
C THR A 571 12.84 -5.70 32.20
N ALA A 572 12.49 -5.94 33.46
CA ALA A 572 11.25 -6.59 33.88
C ALA A 572 10.26 -5.53 34.41
N GLU A 573 9.04 -5.95 34.80
CA GLU A 573 7.96 -5.02 35.14
C GLU A 573 8.36 -4.03 36.24
N VAL A 574 9.07 -4.49 37.27
CA VAL A 574 9.49 -3.65 38.41
C VAL A 574 10.76 -2.84 38.12
N GLU A 575 11.53 -3.23 37.10
CA GLU A 575 12.75 -2.56 36.63
C GLU A 575 12.48 -1.56 35.50
N ILE A 576 11.22 -1.35 35.10
CA ILE A 576 10.88 -0.29 34.14
C ILE A 576 11.38 1.06 34.71
N PRO A 577 12.15 1.84 33.93
CA PRO A 577 12.53 3.19 34.35
C PRO A 577 11.28 4.07 34.31
N VAL A 578 10.59 4.14 35.45
CA VAL A 578 9.32 4.87 35.64
C VAL A 578 9.50 6.33 36.02
N ALA A 579 10.74 6.85 36.02
CA ALA A 579 10.98 8.28 36.26
C ALA A 579 10.14 9.10 35.25
N ALA A 580 9.11 9.77 35.74
CA ALA A 580 8.21 10.63 34.97
C ALA A 580 8.02 11.95 35.73
N PRO A 581 8.08 13.11 35.06
CA PRO A 581 8.37 13.28 33.65
C PRO A 581 9.82 12.91 33.28
N TYR A 582 10.02 12.37 32.08
CA TYR A 582 11.34 12.19 31.45
C TYR A 582 11.45 12.95 30.13
N LEU A 583 10.39 13.64 29.71
CA LEU A 583 10.39 14.65 28.67
C LEU A 583 9.82 15.95 29.23
N PHE A 584 10.40 17.08 28.86
CA PHE A 584 10.03 18.39 29.37
C PHE A 584 9.60 19.29 28.21
N PRO A 585 8.32 19.73 28.18
CA PRO A 585 7.87 20.71 27.19
C PRO A 585 8.65 22.02 27.30
N ASP A 586 8.90 22.67 26.17
CA ASP A 586 9.53 24.00 26.11
C ASP A 586 8.63 25.04 26.78
N GLU A 587 9.14 25.73 27.81
CA GLU A 587 8.37 26.68 28.61
C GLU A 587 7.83 27.87 27.80
N GLY A 588 8.57 28.31 26.78
CA GLY A 588 8.15 29.38 25.88
C GLY A 588 6.93 28.96 25.06
N LEU A 589 6.97 27.77 24.47
CA LEU A 589 5.83 27.21 23.75
C LEU A 589 4.62 26.96 24.66
N VAL A 590 4.86 26.53 25.91
CA VAL A 590 3.78 26.35 26.89
C VAL A 590 3.08 27.68 27.16
N GLU A 591 3.84 28.75 27.36
CA GLU A 591 3.29 30.09 27.57
C GLU A 591 2.58 30.64 26.32
N ASP A 592 3.10 30.39 25.13
CA ASP A 592 2.46 30.78 23.87
C ASP A 592 1.11 30.09 23.68
N TRP A 593 1.02 28.79 24.00
CA TRP A 593 -0.25 28.07 24.00
C TRP A 593 -1.21 28.60 25.05
N ARG A 594 -0.72 28.90 26.26
CA ARG A 594 -1.54 29.45 27.34
C ARG A 594 -2.23 30.75 26.94
N LYS A 595 -1.52 31.63 26.24
CA LYS A 595 -2.06 32.91 25.73
C LYS A 595 -3.11 32.73 24.63
N ARG A 596 -2.99 31.66 23.84
CA ARG A 596 -3.89 31.34 22.73
C ARG A 596 -5.15 30.60 23.17
N MET A 597 -5.07 29.87 24.28
CA MET A 597 -6.23 29.22 24.87
C MET A 597 -7.23 30.27 25.39
N PRO A 598 -8.53 30.07 25.17
CA PRO A 598 -9.52 30.92 25.81
C PRO A 598 -9.54 30.71 27.32
N ASP A 599 -10.02 31.71 28.04
CA ASP A 599 -10.30 31.60 29.46
C ASP A 599 -11.50 30.67 29.67
N THR A 600 -11.25 29.55 30.35
CA THR A 600 -12.26 28.53 30.68
C THR A 600 -12.72 28.61 32.13
N GLY A 601 -12.31 29.64 32.88
CA GLY A 601 -12.56 29.75 34.31
C GLY A 601 -12.01 28.54 35.07
N SER A 602 -12.85 27.93 35.91
CA SER A 602 -12.49 26.72 36.69
C SER A 602 -12.86 25.41 35.98
N ALA A 603 -13.31 25.44 34.72
CA ALA A 603 -13.68 24.23 34.01
C ALA A 603 -12.46 23.36 33.70
N LEU A 604 -12.64 22.05 33.80
CA LEU A 604 -11.61 21.06 33.52
C LEU A 604 -11.25 21.06 32.03
N LYS A 605 -9.97 21.26 31.69
CA LYS A 605 -9.48 21.30 30.31
C LYS A 605 -9.07 19.90 29.85
N VAL A 606 -9.79 19.34 28.88
CA VAL A 606 -9.60 17.96 28.43
C VAL A 606 -9.23 17.91 26.96
N GLY A 607 -8.08 17.32 26.63
CA GLY A 607 -7.67 17.08 25.24
C GLY A 607 -8.20 15.74 24.70
N LEU A 608 -8.71 15.71 23.46
CA LEU A 608 -9.26 14.51 22.84
C LEU A 608 -8.46 14.04 21.62
N VAL A 609 -8.22 12.72 21.52
CA VAL A 609 -7.66 12.03 20.34
C VAL A 609 -8.42 10.72 20.13
N TRP A 610 -9.17 10.59 19.04
CA TRP A 610 -10.08 9.46 18.82
C TRP A 610 -9.56 8.44 17.79
N ALA A 611 -8.55 8.79 17.00
CA ALA A 611 -8.01 7.93 15.96
C ALA A 611 -6.48 7.94 15.88
N GLY A 612 -5.91 6.80 15.53
CA GLY A 612 -4.50 6.66 15.24
C GLY A 612 -4.16 6.92 13.77
N SER A 613 -3.04 6.34 13.31
CA SER A 613 -2.56 6.50 11.95
C SER A 613 -3.08 5.35 11.09
N PRO A 614 -3.64 5.59 9.89
CA PRO A 614 -4.06 4.53 8.97
C PRO A 614 -2.94 3.59 8.53
N GLY A 615 -1.68 4.04 8.65
CA GLY A 615 -0.51 3.21 8.37
C GLY A 615 -0.24 2.13 9.43
N ASN A 616 -0.93 2.17 10.58
CA ASN A 616 -0.87 1.11 11.57
C ASN A 616 -1.82 -0.04 11.18
N LYS A 617 -1.29 -1.26 11.08
CA LYS A 617 -2.05 -2.46 10.70
C LYS A 617 -3.26 -2.74 11.62
N ASN A 618 -3.23 -2.29 12.87
CA ASN A 618 -4.29 -2.49 13.86
C ASN A 618 -5.17 -1.24 14.08
N ASP A 619 -5.06 -0.20 13.23
CA ASP A 619 -5.74 1.07 13.50
C ASP A 619 -7.26 0.95 13.52
N LEU A 620 -7.83 0.11 12.64
CA LEU A 620 -9.27 -0.15 12.56
C LEU A 620 -9.87 -0.66 13.88
N ASN A 621 -9.09 -1.41 14.67
CA ASN A 621 -9.58 -2.00 15.92
C ASN A 621 -9.41 -1.05 17.10
N ARG A 622 -8.47 -0.10 17.04
CA ARG A 622 -8.11 0.78 18.17
C ARG A 622 -8.66 2.19 18.04
N SER A 623 -8.98 2.63 16.83
CA SER A 623 -9.60 3.93 16.55
C SER A 623 -11.11 3.88 16.79
N ILE A 624 -11.66 5.01 17.21
CA ILE A 624 -13.08 5.18 17.51
C ILE A 624 -13.60 6.35 16.68
N ALA A 625 -14.81 6.23 16.13
CA ALA A 625 -15.44 7.35 15.43
C ALA A 625 -15.74 8.48 16.42
N LEU A 626 -15.42 9.73 16.04
CA LEU A 626 -15.63 10.89 16.90
C LEU A 626 -17.09 11.04 17.35
N SER A 627 -18.05 10.62 16.52
CA SER A 627 -19.48 10.64 16.87
C SER A 627 -19.81 9.85 18.14
N GLN A 628 -19.03 8.82 18.48
CA GLN A 628 -19.22 8.07 19.73
C GLN A 628 -18.79 8.86 20.97
N PHE A 629 -17.95 9.89 20.82
CA PHE A 629 -17.53 10.76 21.91
C PHE A 629 -18.57 11.82 22.23
N ASP A 630 -19.66 11.94 21.45
CA ASP A 630 -20.69 12.96 21.65
C ASP A 630 -21.23 12.97 23.10
N LEU A 631 -21.35 11.79 23.72
CA LEU A 631 -21.78 11.63 25.11
C LEU A 631 -20.89 12.39 26.12
N PHE A 632 -19.62 12.67 25.80
CA PHE A 632 -18.74 13.45 26.68
C PHE A 632 -19.20 14.90 26.82
N GLY A 633 -19.89 15.45 25.83
CA GLY A 633 -20.46 16.79 25.87
C GLY A 633 -21.56 16.98 26.91
N THR A 634 -22.09 15.89 27.49
CA THR A 634 -23.10 15.97 28.55
C THR A 634 -22.49 16.20 29.94
N VAL A 635 -21.16 16.24 30.07
CA VAL A 635 -20.48 16.45 31.35
C VAL A 635 -20.32 17.95 31.60
N GLU A 636 -20.96 18.46 32.65
CA GLU A 636 -20.86 19.86 33.06
C GLU A 636 -19.44 20.21 33.56
N ASN A 637 -19.07 21.50 33.46
CA ASN A 637 -17.77 22.03 33.92
C ASN A 637 -16.54 21.42 33.25
N VAL A 638 -16.68 20.94 32.00
CA VAL A 638 -15.56 20.45 31.18
C VAL A 638 -15.48 21.23 29.86
N VAL A 639 -14.27 21.60 29.45
CA VAL A 639 -13.99 22.18 28.13
C VAL A 639 -13.07 21.24 27.36
N PHE A 640 -13.51 20.82 26.18
CA PHE A 640 -12.76 19.90 25.34
C PHE A 640 -11.88 20.64 24.33
N PHE A 641 -10.70 20.09 24.06
CA PHE A 641 -9.74 20.59 23.08
C PHE A 641 -9.42 19.49 22.08
N ASN A 642 -9.43 19.83 20.78
CA ASN A 642 -9.05 18.89 19.75
C ASN A 642 -7.51 18.72 19.72
N LEU A 643 -7.04 17.49 19.95
CA LEU A 643 -5.64 17.10 19.78
C LEU A 643 -5.45 16.12 18.60
N GLN A 644 -6.53 15.73 17.92
CA GLN A 644 -6.48 14.82 16.78
C GLN A 644 -5.76 15.46 15.59
N LYS A 645 -4.95 14.66 14.92
CA LYS A 645 -4.29 15.01 13.67
C LYS A 645 -4.38 13.92 12.63
N GLY A 646 -4.16 14.31 11.38
CA GLY A 646 -4.07 13.40 10.25
C GLY A 646 -5.44 12.98 9.75
N SER A 647 -5.58 11.75 9.27
CA SER A 647 -6.80 11.28 8.60
C SER A 647 -8.07 11.37 9.46
N GLY A 648 -7.95 11.29 10.78
CA GLY A 648 -9.09 11.39 11.71
C GLY A 648 -9.57 12.83 11.94
N GLU A 649 -8.77 13.85 11.58
CA GLU A 649 -9.05 15.26 11.87
C GLU A 649 -10.29 15.77 11.16
N ALA A 650 -10.58 15.29 9.94
CA ALA A 650 -11.74 15.70 9.16
C ALA A 650 -13.08 15.42 9.86
N GLN A 651 -13.14 14.42 10.76
CA GLN A 651 -14.35 14.12 11.54
C GLN A 651 -14.75 15.29 12.45
N ALA A 652 -13.80 16.14 12.82
CA ALA A 652 -14.06 17.33 13.63
C ALA A 652 -14.93 18.39 12.92
N ASN A 653 -15.06 18.30 11.59
CA ASN A 653 -15.91 19.21 10.81
C ASN A 653 -17.39 18.80 10.84
N ASP A 654 -17.69 17.57 11.24
CA ASP A 654 -19.05 17.06 11.33
C ASP A 654 -19.68 17.52 12.65
N PRO A 655 -20.82 18.26 12.61
CA PRO A 655 -21.44 18.78 13.82
C PRO A 655 -21.98 17.65 14.70
N LEU A 656 -21.67 17.72 15.99
CA LEU A 656 -22.15 16.81 17.03
C LEU A 656 -23.27 17.48 17.87
N THR A 657 -24.05 16.68 18.60
CA THR A 657 -25.23 17.19 19.33
C THR A 657 -24.86 17.84 20.66
N ASN A 658 -23.93 17.24 21.40
CA ASN A 658 -23.56 17.64 22.75
C ASN A 658 -22.08 18.05 22.84
N LEU A 659 -21.19 17.33 22.15
CA LEU A 659 -19.76 17.56 22.27
C LEU A 659 -19.32 18.77 21.43
N HIS A 660 -18.84 19.79 22.11
CA HIS A 660 -18.15 20.92 21.50
C HIS A 660 -16.69 20.94 21.96
N PHE A 661 -15.77 21.12 21.02
CA PHE A 661 -14.35 21.25 21.33
C PHE A 661 -13.75 22.48 20.66
N ILE A 662 -12.64 22.94 21.24
CA ILE A 662 -11.88 24.08 20.76
C ILE A 662 -10.81 23.56 19.79
N GLY A 663 -10.90 24.01 18.54
CA GLY A 663 -9.92 23.71 17.50
C GLY A 663 -8.67 24.55 17.67
N LEU A 664 -7.54 23.90 17.95
CA LEU A 664 -6.21 24.51 18.00
C LEU A 664 -5.21 23.78 17.08
N THR A 665 -5.69 22.86 16.24
CA THR A 665 -4.86 21.86 15.54
C THR A 665 -4.06 22.43 14.37
N GLU A 666 -4.56 23.48 13.70
CA GLU A 666 -3.89 24.15 12.56
C GLU A 666 -2.48 24.66 12.91
N ASP A 667 -2.21 24.90 14.20
CA ASP A 667 -0.93 25.47 14.69
C ASP A 667 -0.07 24.48 15.48
N ILE A 668 -0.51 23.24 15.63
CA ILE A 668 0.35 22.19 16.18
C ILE A 668 1.32 21.84 15.05
N GLY A 669 2.63 22.02 15.21
CA GLY A 669 3.60 21.65 14.18
C GLY A 669 4.07 20.22 14.36
N ASP A 670 4.87 20.02 15.40
CA ASP A 670 5.55 18.77 15.74
C ASP A 670 5.15 18.25 17.14
N PHE A 671 5.82 17.21 17.63
CA PHE A 671 5.53 16.66 18.96
C PHE A 671 5.98 17.59 20.10
N ALA A 672 6.89 18.54 19.89
CA ALA A 672 7.24 19.53 20.91
C ALA A 672 6.09 20.53 21.10
N SER A 673 5.50 21.02 20.00
CA SER A 673 4.28 21.85 20.07
C SER A 673 3.10 21.08 20.69
N THR A 674 2.96 19.79 20.38
CA THR A 674 1.91 18.93 20.97
C THR A 674 2.11 18.77 22.48
N ALA A 675 3.35 18.52 22.92
CA ALA A 675 3.68 18.41 24.35
C ALA A 675 3.40 19.72 25.11
N ALA A 676 3.75 20.86 24.52
CA ALA A 676 3.48 22.17 25.10
C ALA A 676 1.99 22.51 25.19
N LEU A 677 1.20 22.08 24.20
CA LEU A 677 -0.26 22.20 24.25
C LEU A 677 -0.83 21.34 25.39
N ILE A 678 -0.44 20.06 25.44
CA ILE A 678 -0.88 19.12 26.50
C ILE A 678 -0.51 19.64 27.89
N ALA A 679 0.65 20.30 28.05
CA ALA A 679 1.08 20.85 29.33
C ALA A 679 0.08 21.85 29.93
N ASN A 680 -0.71 22.53 29.11
CA ASN A 680 -1.75 23.49 29.52
C ASN A 680 -3.14 22.86 29.79
N LEU A 681 -3.28 21.54 29.57
CA LEU A 681 -4.51 20.79 29.83
C LEU A 681 -4.44 20.11 31.21
N ASP A 682 -5.60 19.73 31.75
CA ASP A 682 -5.69 18.99 33.02
C ASP A 682 -5.67 17.48 32.79
N LEU A 683 -6.26 17.03 31.67
CA LEU A 683 -6.39 15.62 31.30
C LEU A 683 -6.29 15.46 29.78
N VAL A 684 -5.74 14.33 29.34
CA VAL A 684 -5.86 13.86 27.95
C VAL A 684 -6.68 12.59 27.91
N ILE A 685 -7.71 12.52 27.06
CA ILE A 685 -8.44 11.28 26.77
C ILE A 685 -8.10 10.89 25.34
N CYS A 686 -7.50 9.72 25.16
CA CYS A 686 -7.05 9.28 23.84
C CYS A 686 -7.23 7.78 23.62
N VAL A 687 -7.33 7.36 22.36
CA VAL A 687 -7.09 5.96 22.01
C VAL A 687 -5.59 5.66 22.02
N ASP A 688 -5.23 4.38 21.92
CA ASP A 688 -3.83 3.91 21.88
C ASP A 688 -3.01 4.58 20.74
N THR A 689 -2.32 5.69 21.05
CA THR A 689 -1.60 6.53 20.08
C THR A 689 -0.30 7.08 20.65
N SER A 690 0.54 7.69 19.81
CA SER A 690 1.72 8.42 20.26
C SER A 690 1.39 9.54 21.27
N VAL A 691 0.16 10.06 21.29
CA VAL A 691 -0.26 11.09 22.25
C VAL A 691 -0.39 10.51 23.66
N ALA A 692 -0.84 9.25 23.82
CA ALA A 692 -0.85 8.56 25.11
C ALA A 692 0.56 8.48 25.71
N HIS A 693 1.53 8.06 24.89
CA HIS A 693 2.94 8.00 25.27
C HIS A 693 3.52 9.38 25.58
N LEU A 694 3.16 10.40 24.80
CA LEU A 694 3.62 11.77 25.01
C LEU A 694 3.12 12.33 26.34
N ALA A 695 1.81 12.22 26.61
CA ALA A 695 1.20 12.68 27.86
C ALA A 695 1.85 11.98 29.07
N GLY A 696 2.02 10.66 29.01
CA GLY A 696 2.70 9.90 30.06
C GLY A 696 4.18 10.28 30.22
N ALA A 697 4.89 10.56 29.13
CA ALA A 697 6.30 10.95 29.17
C ALA A 697 6.54 12.32 29.83
N ILE A 698 5.60 13.25 29.67
CA ILE A 698 5.62 14.58 30.31
C ILE A 698 4.89 14.59 31.66
N GLY A 699 4.45 13.42 32.18
CA GLY A 699 3.80 13.29 33.48
C GLY A 699 2.38 13.86 33.56
N LYS A 700 1.71 14.08 32.42
CA LYS A 700 0.33 14.58 32.39
C LYS A 700 -0.66 13.41 32.66
N PRO A 701 -1.73 13.62 33.45
CA PRO A 701 -2.81 12.65 33.55
C PRO A 701 -3.40 12.33 32.18
N ALA A 702 -3.55 11.05 31.86
CA ALA A 702 -4.20 10.64 30.62
C ALA A 702 -5.04 9.36 30.79
N TRP A 703 -6.17 9.31 30.10
CA TRP A 703 -7.04 8.14 30.04
C TRP A 703 -6.95 7.52 28.65
N VAL A 704 -6.52 6.26 28.58
CA VAL A 704 -6.30 5.55 27.32
C VAL A 704 -7.44 4.56 27.09
N LEU A 705 -8.17 4.76 25.99
CA LEU A 705 -9.23 3.86 25.54
C LEU A 705 -8.61 2.74 24.70
N LEU A 706 -8.78 1.50 25.16
CA LEU A 706 -8.11 0.34 24.61
C LEU A 706 -9.10 -0.65 23.99
N PRO A 707 -8.77 -1.24 22.83
CA PRO A 707 -9.55 -2.32 22.27
C PRO A 707 -9.48 -3.56 23.15
N PHE A 708 -10.35 -4.52 22.90
CA PHE A 708 -10.39 -5.78 23.64
C PHE A 708 -9.02 -6.48 23.67
N ALA A 709 -8.44 -6.70 22.49
CA ALA A 709 -7.06 -7.13 22.31
C ALA A 709 -6.16 -5.90 22.07
N ALA A 710 -5.57 -5.35 23.13
CA ALA A 710 -4.70 -4.18 23.01
C ALA A 710 -3.22 -4.53 22.90
N ASP A 711 -2.42 -3.50 22.56
CA ASP A 711 -0.97 -3.59 22.49
C ASP A 711 -0.37 -4.05 23.83
N TRP A 712 0.71 -4.83 23.72
CA TRP A 712 1.37 -5.50 24.85
C TRP A 712 1.83 -4.53 25.95
N ARG A 713 2.07 -3.25 25.62
CA ARG A 713 2.47 -2.20 26.58
C ARG A 713 1.44 -1.97 27.67
N TRP A 714 0.18 -2.26 27.38
CA TRP A 714 -0.94 -2.03 28.27
C TRP A 714 -1.30 -3.27 29.11
N LEU A 715 -0.63 -4.41 28.89
CA LEU A 715 -0.93 -5.70 29.52
C LEU A 715 -2.42 -6.08 29.37
N LEU A 716 -2.93 -7.04 30.15
CA LEU A 716 -4.28 -7.60 29.96
C LEU A 716 -5.31 -7.08 30.96
N GLU A 717 -5.14 -7.36 32.25
CA GLU A 717 -6.21 -7.21 33.26
C GLU A 717 -5.87 -6.12 34.27
N ARG A 718 -5.74 -4.87 33.79
CA ARG A 718 -5.41 -3.73 34.66
C ARG A 718 -5.96 -2.41 34.12
N GLU A 719 -6.21 -1.47 35.05
CA GLU A 719 -6.64 -0.09 34.77
C GLU A 719 -5.50 0.93 34.90
N ASP A 720 -4.30 0.53 35.29
CA ASP A 720 -3.11 1.37 35.42
C ASP A 720 -2.03 0.97 34.39
N SER A 721 -1.02 1.81 34.18
CA SER A 721 0.09 1.51 33.28
C SER A 721 1.40 1.31 34.04
N PRO A 722 2.11 0.18 33.85
CA PRO A 722 3.43 -0.01 34.46
C PRO A 722 4.49 0.92 33.83
N TRP A 723 4.21 1.48 32.64
CA TRP A 723 5.10 2.40 31.94
C TRP A 723 4.89 3.86 32.30
N TYR A 724 3.67 4.20 32.76
CA TYR A 724 3.24 5.58 32.97
C TYR A 724 2.29 5.68 34.18
N PRO A 725 2.81 6.06 35.37
CA PRO A 725 1.99 6.18 36.57
C PRO A 725 0.83 7.19 36.48
N SER A 726 0.91 8.17 35.56
CA SER A 726 -0.13 9.16 35.33
C SER A 726 -1.28 8.67 34.45
N LEU A 727 -1.19 7.45 33.90
CA LEU A 727 -2.19 6.93 32.98
C LEU A 727 -3.20 6.01 33.66
N ARG A 728 -4.46 6.13 33.23
CA ARG A 728 -5.55 5.19 33.52
C ARG A 728 -6.03 4.55 32.22
N LEU A 729 -6.32 3.26 32.24
CA LEU A 729 -6.71 2.46 31.09
C LEU A 729 -8.20 2.11 31.14
N PHE A 730 -8.89 2.25 30.01
CA PHE A 730 -10.28 1.85 29.83
C PHE A 730 -10.36 0.87 28.66
N ARG A 731 -10.46 -0.43 28.97
CA ARG A 731 -10.46 -1.50 27.97
C ARG A 731 -11.86 -1.97 27.64
N GLN A 732 -12.13 -2.24 26.37
CA GLN A 732 -13.36 -2.93 25.95
C GLN A 732 -13.56 -4.25 26.70
N CYS A 733 -14.80 -4.50 27.15
CA CYS A 733 -15.18 -5.79 27.70
C CYS A 733 -15.44 -6.85 26.61
N ASN A 734 -15.80 -6.42 25.40
CA ASN A 734 -16.06 -7.26 24.25
C ASN A 734 -15.55 -6.58 22.97
N ILE A 735 -15.09 -7.37 21.99
CA ILE A 735 -14.56 -6.85 20.72
C ILE A 735 -15.57 -5.91 20.06
N GLY A 736 -15.13 -4.68 19.75
CA GLY A 736 -15.91 -3.70 19.01
C GLY A 736 -16.94 -2.92 19.84
N ASN A 737 -17.17 -3.28 21.10
CA ASN A 737 -18.09 -2.54 21.97
C ASN A 737 -17.41 -1.32 22.61
N TRP A 738 -17.28 -0.26 21.83
CA TRP A 738 -16.76 1.03 22.29
C TRP A 738 -17.76 1.84 23.12
N GLU A 739 -19.07 1.63 22.93
CA GLU A 739 -20.12 2.34 23.66
C GLU A 739 -19.97 2.15 25.18
N GLU A 740 -19.69 0.92 25.63
CA GLU A 740 -19.47 0.61 27.04
C GLU A 740 -18.25 1.36 27.62
N VAL A 741 -17.18 1.45 26.84
CA VAL A 741 -15.96 2.18 27.23
C VAL A 741 -16.25 3.67 27.37
N VAL A 742 -16.92 4.26 26.38
CA VAL A 742 -17.32 5.68 26.39
C VAL A 742 -18.20 5.98 27.61
N VAL A 743 -19.19 5.14 27.91
CA VAL A 743 -20.06 5.31 29.09
C VAL A 743 -19.24 5.38 30.40
N ARG A 744 -18.31 4.44 30.60
CA ARG A 744 -17.43 4.42 31.79
C ARG A 744 -16.50 5.62 31.86
N VAL A 745 -15.95 6.05 30.72
CA VAL A 745 -15.09 7.25 30.65
C VAL A 745 -15.89 8.50 31.02
N ARG A 746 -17.11 8.64 30.50
CA ARG A 746 -18.01 9.74 30.83
C ARG A 746 -18.36 9.76 32.32
N ASP A 747 -18.67 8.60 32.91
CA ASP A 747 -18.98 8.51 34.35
C ASP A 747 -17.76 8.85 35.23
N ALA A 748 -16.56 8.45 34.80
CA ALA A 748 -15.32 8.83 35.45
C ALA A 748 -15.07 10.34 35.33
N LEU A 749 -15.38 10.93 34.17
CA LEU A 749 -15.22 12.36 33.92
C LEU A 749 -16.17 13.20 34.77
N CYS A 750 -17.44 12.79 34.89
CA CYS A 750 -18.39 13.42 35.82
C CYS A 750 -17.86 13.47 37.25
N LYS A 751 -17.22 12.39 37.72
CA LYS A 751 -16.64 12.33 39.07
C LYS A 751 -15.40 13.20 39.24
N MET A 752 -14.66 13.46 38.17
CA MET A 752 -13.46 14.31 38.19
C MET A 752 -13.81 15.80 38.07
N ALA A 753 -14.91 16.13 37.37
CA ALA A 753 -15.39 17.50 37.18
C ALA A 753 -16.30 18.01 38.32
N ALA A 754 -16.84 17.09 39.14
CA ALA A 754 -17.58 17.39 40.37
C ALA A 754 -16.62 17.67 41.52
#